data_AF-A0A7C3D975-F1
#
_entry.id   AF-A0A7C3D975-F1
#
_cell.length_a   1.000
_cell.length_b   1.000
_cell.length_c   1.000
_cell.angle_alpha   90.00
_cell.angle_beta   90.00
_cell.angle_gamma   90.00
#
_symmetry.space_group_name_H-M   'P 1'
#
loop_
_entity.id
_entity.type
_entity.pdbx_description
1 polymer ?
#
loop_
_entity_poly.entity_id
_entity_poly.type
_entity_poly.pdbx_seq_one_letter_code
_entity_poly.pdbx_strand_id
1 'polypeptide(L)'
;MAFSQTTLMDVAAQGGTIITINTTADLADSTNYDNHTCNFTSGAIFFPAGDGKCTLRRAIVEAGARPDADRPITIQFNIPLTDTNYNNTLQVWEVQIDESYAWELDRRFITDDGGQVTIDGNTQPGGRSGGPKIMVNTNRDNLAIFGQSLEIRTSNNTLRNLGFIGGGQIILYEGSNLVENIWMGLKADGSGLSLASTASSQAMRSMARGGIILPNEDSDNNIIRNNRIIGAFERAIRITSSGDNNQITNNFIGMNASGLVPAPFDTGVDCTRNVAYDANLWYGGRGIQVTGSNNTITGNRFAGLHVTQAANDTPPITMEISGNGHTVTGNIIGRDTANNNIGVCGQGMLLQGTNLLVELNTIVHSRNGFDPNDDGTDFDTAMMTQSFETGSGKWITVRKNTVIDAGQSTHPDHVYRFASPGVPIELRQFNPAKVTNINGLAVSGTQGDDAVLPGPTIISAACPNCQVYLYADDLDSRIEALEFLGEATADASGNWSATLSRALTANEGLRTQSMANGNGVIYNFGTGTTSKLSDDVYTPPHAPTGITISGPGSGVIGAEHTFNITVAPITVTLPISYHIEGDVNTTDATLNSYQAVFKVTWASAGSKSFTVTADNGVSSPVMKTHTIDITDPNASSNYSVYLPLIVSQ
;
A
#
# COMPACT_ATOMS: atom_id res chain seq x y z
N MET A 1 -20.37 13.80 6.41
CA MET A 1 -21.17 14.76 5.62
C MET A 1 -22.11 13.97 4.73
N ALA A 2 -23.41 14.15 4.89
CA ALA A 2 -24.42 13.44 4.11
C ALA A 2 -24.45 14.01 2.68
N PHE A 3 -23.97 13.24 1.71
CA PHE A 3 -24.16 13.55 0.30
C PHE A 3 -25.59 13.19 -0.09
N SER A 4 -26.32 14.22 -0.53
CA SER A 4 -27.65 14.11 -1.13
C SER A 4 -27.59 13.14 -2.32
N GLN A 5 -28.35 12.05 -2.24
CA GLN A 5 -28.70 11.23 -3.41
C GLN A 5 -29.53 12.09 -4.36
N THR A 6 -28.91 12.60 -5.40
CA THR A 6 -29.64 13.07 -6.58
C THR A 6 -30.19 11.82 -7.28
N THR A 7 -31.46 11.53 -7.02
CA THR A 7 -32.20 10.40 -7.59
C THR A 7 -32.30 10.50 -9.12
N LEU A 8 -32.24 9.33 -9.78
CA LEU A 8 -32.33 8.96 -11.20
C LEU A 8 -33.34 9.68 -12.14
N MET A 9 -34.05 10.72 -11.71
CA MET A 9 -35.06 11.40 -12.54
C MET A 9 -34.51 12.53 -13.43
N ASP A 10 -33.24 12.94 -13.28
CA ASP A 10 -32.77 14.20 -13.89
C ASP A 10 -32.21 14.10 -15.33
N VAL A 11 -32.04 12.90 -15.89
CA VAL A 11 -31.57 12.75 -17.30
C VAL A 11 -32.72 12.49 -18.28
N ALA A 12 -33.84 11.93 -17.82
CA ALA A 12 -35.00 11.66 -18.67
C ALA A 12 -35.79 12.93 -19.05
N ALA A 13 -35.48 14.09 -18.45
CA ALA A 13 -36.24 15.33 -18.62
C ALA A 13 -35.71 16.26 -19.74
N GLN A 14 -34.55 15.97 -20.35
CA GLN A 14 -34.00 16.78 -21.45
C GLN A 14 -34.03 16.02 -22.78
N GLY A 15 -35.21 15.88 -23.41
CA GLY A 15 -35.41 15.75 -24.88
C GLY A 15 -34.50 14.84 -25.73
N GLY A 16 -33.70 13.95 -25.17
CA GLY A 16 -32.61 13.24 -25.85
C GLY A 16 -33.06 11.96 -26.56
N THR A 17 -32.24 11.50 -27.50
CA THR A 17 -32.52 10.29 -28.27
C THR A 17 -32.26 9.03 -27.43
N ILE A 18 -33.17 8.06 -27.50
CA ILE A 18 -33.06 6.79 -26.79
C ILE A 18 -32.87 5.64 -27.79
N ILE A 19 -31.79 4.87 -27.63
CA ILE A 19 -31.52 3.65 -28.38
C ILE A 19 -31.70 2.47 -27.41
N THR A 20 -32.60 1.54 -27.73
CA THR A 20 -32.96 0.44 -26.82
C THR A 20 -32.45 -0.90 -27.32
N ILE A 21 -31.49 -1.47 -26.59
CA ILE A 21 -30.96 -2.82 -26.80
C ILE A 21 -32.01 -3.84 -26.36
N ASN A 22 -32.32 -4.81 -27.22
CA ASN A 22 -33.39 -5.79 -26.99
C ASN A 22 -32.92 -7.25 -27.07
N THR A 23 -31.62 -7.49 -27.27
CA THR A 23 -31.04 -8.84 -27.25
C THR A 23 -29.59 -8.82 -26.76
N THR A 24 -29.15 -9.95 -26.21
CA THR A 24 -27.73 -10.15 -25.82
C THR A 24 -26.82 -10.61 -26.95
N ALA A 25 -27.38 -11.03 -28.09
CA ALA A 25 -26.60 -11.56 -29.19
C ALA A 25 -25.74 -10.46 -29.84
N ASP A 26 -24.55 -10.82 -30.32
CA ASP A 26 -23.80 -10.01 -31.28
C ASP A 26 -24.01 -10.56 -32.69
N LEU A 27 -25.02 -10.03 -33.37
CA LEU A 27 -25.42 -10.46 -34.71
C LEU A 27 -24.60 -9.74 -35.78
N ALA A 28 -23.27 -9.85 -35.67
CA ALA A 28 -22.35 -9.37 -36.68
C ALA A 28 -22.49 -10.23 -37.95
N ASP A 29 -22.89 -9.63 -39.07
CA ASP A 29 -22.73 -10.26 -40.37
C ASP A 29 -21.39 -9.87 -40.98
N SER A 30 -20.80 -10.77 -41.76
CA SER A 30 -19.46 -10.61 -42.33
C SER A 30 -19.37 -9.56 -43.44
N THR A 31 -20.45 -8.84 -43.77
CA THR A 31 -20.49 -7.98 -44.96
C THR A 31 -20.66 -6.49 -44.66
N ASN A 32 -21.32 -6.08 -43.56
CA ASN A 32 -21.62 -4.67 -43.28
C ASN A 32 -21.70 -4.31 -41.78
N TYR A 33 -20.94 -4.98 -40.91
CA TYR A 33 -21.06 -4.81 -39.45
C TYR A 33 -20.87 -3.37 -38.95
N ASP A 34 -20.03 -2.56 -39.60
CA ASP A 34 -19.81 -1.14 -39.25
C ASP A 34 -20.96 -0.20 -39.63
N ASN A 35 -21.91 -0.69 -40.43
CA ASN A 35 -22.94 0.11 -41.07
C ASN A 35 -24.35 -0.19 -40.53
N HIS A 36 -24.50 -1.29 -39.79
CA HIS A 36 -25.78 -1.72 -39.24
C HIS A 36 -26.10 -1.00 -37.91
N THR A 37 -27.18 -0.25 -37.94
CA THR A 37 -27.77 0.45 -36.79
C THR A 37 -28.95 -0.35 -36.21
N CYS A 38 -29.55 0.14 -35.13
CA CYS A 38 -30.76 -0.45 -34.55
C CYS A 38 -32.01 -0.03 -35.30
N ASN A 39 -32.20 1.27 -35.54
CA ASN A 39 -33.36 1.83 -36.24
C ASN A 39 -33.06 3.08 -37.07
N PHE A 40 -31.82 3.56 -37.06
CA PHE A 40 -31.45 4.81 -37.72
C PHE A 40 -30.96 4.61 -39.16
N THR A 41 -31.40 5.47 -40.06
CA THR A 41 -30.89 5.51 -41.45
C THR A 41 -30.21 6.85 -41.69
N SER A 42 -28.96 6.82 -42.17
CA SER A 42 -28.26 8.03 -42.62
C SER A 42 -27.47 7.78 -43.88
N GLY A 43 -27.81 8.53 -44.93
CA GLY A 43 -27.20 8.40 -46.26
C GLY A 43 -27.37 6.99 -46.84
N ALA A 44 -26.38 6.58 -47.64
CA ALA A 44 -26.28 5.23 -48.20
C ALA A 44 -25.38 4.30 -47.38
N ILE A 45 -24.93 4.76 -46.21
CA ILE A 45 -23.87 4.11 -45.41
C ILE A 45 -24.47 3.45 -44.17
N PHE A 46 -25.32 4.16 -43.41
CA PHE A 46 -25.92 3.61 -42.19
C PHE A 46 -27.38 3.21 -42.41
N PHE A 47 -27.72 1.97 -42.07
CA PHE A 47 -29.07 1.44 -42.24
C PHE A 47 -29.43 0.43 -41.15
N PRO A 48 -30.72 0.32 -40.78
CA PRO A 48 -31.18 -0.65 -39.80
C PRO A 48 -30.92 -2.08 -40.25
N ALA A 49 -30.49 -2.93 -39.32
CA ALA A 49 -30.33 -4.35 -39.60
C ALA A 49 -31.67 -5.00 -39.97
N GLY A 50 -31.63 -5.88 -40.99
CA GLY A 50 -32.84 -6.54 -41.52
C GLY A 50 -33.52 -7.54 -40.58
N ASP A 51 -32.86 -7.92 -39.48
CA ASP A 51 -33.39 -8.84 -38.46
C ASP A 51 -34.25 -8.14 -37.38
N GLY A 52 -34.34 -6.81 -37.40
CA GLY A 52 -35.11 -6.00 -36.46
C GLY A 52 -34.60 -6.03 -35.01
N LYS A 53 -33.39 -6.54 -34.77
CA LYS A 53 -32.79 -6.64 -33.44
C LYS A 53 -31.79 -5.52 -33.20
N CYS A 54 -31.83 -4.95 -32.00
CA CYS A 54 -30.87 -3.95 -31.55
C CYS A 54 -29.89 -4.62 -30.57
N THR A 55 -28.67 -4.86 -31.03
CA THR A 55 -27.56 -5.36 -30.22
C THR A 55 -26.79 -4.19 -29.61
N LEU A 56 -25.95 -4.44 -28.59
CA LEU A 56 -25.10 -3.40 -28.02
C LEU A 56 -24.15 -2.77 -29.05
N ARG A 57 -23.54 -3.58 -29.93
CA ARG A 57 -22.67 -3.09 -30.99
C ARG A 57 -23.41 -2.16 -31.95
N ARG A 58 -24.58 -2.57 -32.44
CA ARG A 58 -25.40 -1.75 -33.35
C ARG A 58 -25.88 -0.46 -32.70
N ALA A 59 -26.19 -0.49 -31.40
CA ALA A 59 -26.57 0.70 -30.65
C ALA A 59 -25.42 1.72 -30.56
N ILE A 60 -24.18 1.24 -30.38
CA ILE A 60 -22.99 2.08 -30.35
C ILE A 60 -22.68 2.66 -31.74
N VAL A 61 -22.77 1.83 -32.79
CA VAL A 61 -22.64 2.28 -34.20
C VAL A 61 -23.68 3.37 -34.51
N GLU A 62 -24.94 3.13 -34.12
CA GLU A 62 -26.01 4.11 -34.30
C GLU A 62 -25.73 5.41 -33.55
N ALA A 63 -25.29 5.33 -32.29
CA ALA A 63 -24.96 6.52 -31.52
C ALA A 63 -23.85 7.33 -32.17
N GLY A 64 -22.82 6.70 -32.73
CA GLY A 64 -21.76 7.41 -33.49
C GLY A 64 -22.23 8.00 -34.83
N ALA A 65 -23.28 7.43 -35.43
CA ALA A 65 -23.83 7.86 -36.71
C ALA A 65 -24.90 8.95 -36.61
N ARG A 66 -25.51 9.15 -35.43
CA ARG A 66 -26.56 10.17 -35.25
C ARG A 66 -25.97 11.59 -35.14
N PRO A 67 -26.63 12.59 -35.77
CA PRO A 67 -26.16 13.97 -35.79
C PRO A 67 -26.20 14.62 -34.39
N ASP A 68 -25.45 15.71 -34.21
CA ASP A 68 -25.48 16.53 -32.97
C ASP A 68 -26.89 16.94 -32.51
N ALA A 69 -27.84 17.13 -33.44
CA ALA A 69 -29.23 17.49 -33.11
C ALA A 69 -29.99 16.41 -32.32
N ASP A 70 -29.50 15.16 -32.34
CA ASP A 70 -30.07 14.02 -31.61
C ASP A 70 -29.47 13.88 -30.19
N ARG A 71 -28.46 14.68 -29.85
CA ARG A 71 -27.74 14.61 -28.57
C ARG A 71 -28.49 15.37 -27.46
N PRO A 72 -28.44 14.90 -26.19
CA PRO A 72 -27.69 13.74 -25.71
C PRO A 72 -28.36 12.41 -26.10
N ILE A 73 -27.55 11.35 -26.25
CA ILE A 73 -28.03 9.99 -26.57
C ILE A 73 -27.94 9.10 -25.34
N THR A 74 -29.01 8.33 -25.07
CA THR A 74 -29.01 7.27 -24.07
C THR A 74 -29.16 5.90 -24.74
N ILE A 75 -28.15 5.05 -24.57
CA ILE A 75 -28.21 3.62 -24.88
C ILE A 75 -28.73 2.90 -23.62
N GLN A 76 -29.94 2.38 -23.72
CA GLN A 76 -30.61 1.66 -22.63
C GLN A 76 -30.87 0.20 -22.99
N PHE A 77 -31.12 -0.61 -21.97
CA PHE A 77 -31.37 -2.03 -22.09
C PHE A 77 -32.83 -2.36 -21.78
N ASN A 78 -33.46 -3.20 -22.62
CA ASN A 78 -34.76 -3.81 -22.38
C ASN A 78 -34.78 -5.21 -22.99
N ILE A 79 -33.91 -6.07 -22.46
CA ILE A 79 -33.73 -7.44 -22.92
C ILE A 79 -34.73 -8.34 -22.18
N PRO A 80 -35.52 -9.18 -22.87
CA PRO A 80 -36.50 -10.04 -22.22
C PRO A 80 -35.84 -11.16 -21.42
N LEU A 81 -36.55 -11.71 -20.42
CA LEU A 81 -36.11 -12.89 -19.65
C LEU A 81 -36.04 -14.16 -20.51
N THR A 82 -36.67 -14.14 -21.70
CA THR A 82 -36.62 -15.23 -22.68
C THR A 82 -35.38 -15.17 -23.59
N ASP A 83 -34.56 -14.12 -23.46
CA ASP A 83 -33.31 -14.03 -24.22
C ASP A 83 -32.35 -15.16 -23.80
N THR A 84 -31.67 -15.75 -24.78
CA THR A 84 -30.89 -16.99 -24.62
C THR A 84 -29.77 -16.87 -23.58
N ASN A 85 -29.22 -15.68 -23.36
CA ASN A 85 -28.13 -15.47 -22.40
C ASN A 85 -28.60 -14.81 -21.09
N TYR A 86 -29.89 -14.93 -20.75
CA TYR A 86 -30.39 -14.61 -19.42
C TYR A 86 -30.11 -15.74 -18.42
N ASN A 87 -29.37 -15.44 -17.35
CA ASN A 87 -29.15 -16.37 -16.26
C ASN A 87 -30.19 -16.15 -15.16
N ASN A 88 -31.16 -17.07 -15.04
CA ASN A 88 -32.24 -16.93 -14.07
C ASN A 88 -31.80 -17.01 -12.60
N THR A 89 -30.73 -17.75 -12.30
CA THR A 89 -30.21 -17.89 -10.93
C THR A 89 -29.55 -16.61 -10.45
N LEU A 90 -28.72 -16.01 -11.30
CA LEU A 90 -28.00 -14.77 -10.98
C LEU A 90 -28.80 -13.51 -11.32
N GLN A 91 -29.89 -13.65 -12.09
CA GLN A 91 -30.73 -12.58 -12.60
C GLN A 91 -29.92 -11.53 -13.38
N VAL A 92 -29.07 -11.99 -14.32
CA VAL A 92 -28.22 -11.16 -15.18
C VAL A 92 -28.35 -11.57 -16.64
N TRP A 93 -28.03 -10.64 -17.54
CA TRP A 93 -27.92 -10.89 -18.97
C TRP A 93 -26.46 -10.81 -19.39
N GLU A 94 -25.98 -11.84 -20.08
CA GLU A 94 -24.63 -11.85 -20.65
C GLU A 94 -24.66 -11.44 -22.12
N VAL A 95 -24.38 -10.17 -22.39
CA VAL A 95 -24.24 -9.61 -23.74
C VAL A 95 -22.94 -10.12 -24.35
N GLN A 96 -23.05 -10.81 -25.47
CA GLN A 96 -21.90 -11.31 -26.21
C GLN A 96 -21.35 -10.20 -27.10
N ILE A 97 -20.04 -10.19 -27.32
CA ILE A 97 -19.33 -9.37 -28.29
C ILE A 97 -18.42 -10.32 -29.07
N ASP A 98 -18.59 -10.34 -30.39
CA ASP A 98 -17.71 -11.06 -31.31
C ASP A 98 -16.35 -10.37 -31.36
N GLU A 99 -15.33 -11.07 -30.89
CA GLU A 99 -13.96 -10.61 -30.80
C GLU A 99 -13.27 -10.40 -32.17
N SER A 100 -13.90 -10.82 -33.28
CA SER A 100 -13.35 -10.65 -34.63
C SER A 100 -13.47 -9.22 -35.17
N TYR A 101 -14.28 -8.36 -34.55
CA TYR A 101 -14.70 -7.07 -35.10
C TYR A 101 -14.50 -5.92 -34.12
N ALA A 102 -14.12 -4.76 -34.65
CA ALA A 102 -13.89 -3.53 -33.90
C ALA A 102 -15.15 -3.09 -33.12
N TRP A 103 -14.96 -2.65 -31.87
CA TRP A 103 -16.03 -2.23 -30.97
C TRP A 103 -15.78 -0.81 -30.46
N GLU A 104 -16.26 0.17 -31.24
CA GLU A 104 -15.84 1.57 -31.07
C GLU A 104 -17.04 2.53 -31.09
N LEU A 105 -17.07 3.45 -30.10
CA LEU A 105 -17.87 4.66 -30.13
C LEU A 105 -17.03 5.78 -30.74
N ASP A 106 -17.27 6.08 -32.01
CA ASP A 106 -16.51 7.05 -32.80
C ASP A 106 -17.46 7.97 -33.59
N ARG A 107 -16.98 9.18 -33.89
CA ARG A 107 -17.68 10.12 -34.78
C ARG A 107 -17.67 9.57 -36.20
N ARG A 108 -18.86 9.44 -36.80
CA ARG A 108 -18.99 8.93 -38.18
C ARG A 108 -19.04 10.04 -39.25
N PHE A 109 -19.11 11.29 -38.82
CA PHE A 109 -19.11 12.48 -39.68
C PHE A 109 -18.11 13.52 -39.15
N ILE A 110 -17.41 14.20 -40.06
CA ILE A 110 -16.36 15.17 -39.71
C ILE A 110 -16.89 16.41 -38.97
N THR A 111 -18.18 16.70 -39.10
CA THR A 111 -18.84 17.87 -38.52
C THR A 111 -19.50 17.60 -37.17
N ASP A 112 -19.49 16.35 -36.69
CA ASP A 112 -20.19 15.89 -35.49
C ASP A 112 -19.17 15.69 -34.35
N ASP A 113 -19.57 16.02 -33.12
CA ASP A 113 -18.75 15.78 -31.92
C ASP A 113 -18.67 14.27 -31.59
N GLY A 114 -19.71 13.51 -31.97
CA GLY A 114 -19.84 12.06 -31.74
C GLY A 114 -20.09 11.67 -30.28
N GLY A 115 -19.92 12.62 -29.35
CA GLY A 115 -19.94 12.44 -27.90
C GLY A 115 -21.31 12.52 -27.24
N GLN A 116 -21.37 12.85 -25.94
CA GLN A 116 -22.63 12.96 -25.17
C GLN A 116 -23.50 11.69 -25.20
N VAL A 117 -22.86 10.51 -25.17
CA VAL A 117 -23.53 9.21 -25.10
C VAL A 117 -23.50 8.66 -23.68
N THR A 118 -24.65 8.28 -23.16
CA THR A 118 -24.77 7.52 -21.91
C THR A 118 -25.09 6.07 -22.21
N ILE A 119 -24.25 5.14 -21.74
CA ILE A 119 -24.51 3.70 -21.73
C ILE A 119 -24.72 3.27 -20.27
N ASP A 120 -25.93 2.82 -19.93
CA ASP A 120 -26.30 2.56 -18.55
C ASP A 120 -27.00 1.21 -18.36
N GLY A 121 -26.29 0.26 -17.72
CA GLY A 121 -26.82 -1.08 -17.45
C GLY A 121 -27.98 -1.13 -16.44
N ASN A 122 -28.18 -0.08 -15.62
CA ASN A 122 -29.29 -0.04 -14.67
C ASN A 122 -30.64 0.23 -15.33
N THR A 123 -30.63 0.69 -16.58
CA THR A 123 -31.86 0.87 -17.38
C THR A 123 -32.57 -0.46 -17.67
N GLN A 124 -31.86 -1.60 -17.60
CA GLN A 124 -32.45 -2.92 -17.77
C GLN A 124 -33.55 -3.17 -16.72
N PRO A 125 -34.82 -3.39 -17.13
CA PRO A 125 -35.89 -3.77 -16.23
C PRO A 125 -35.66 -5.19 -15.67
N GLY A 126 -36.10 -5.40 -14.42
CA GLY A 126 -35.86 -6.66 -13.70
C GLY A 126 -34.39 -6.85 -13.32
N GLY A 127 -33.96 -8.11 -13.17
CA GLY A 127 -32.60 -8.48 -12.80
C GLY A 127 -32.33 -8.46 -11.29
N ARG A 128 -31.07 -8.71 -10.94
CA ARG A 128 -30.59 -8.64 -9.55
C ARG A 128 -30.66 -7.22 -8.98
N SER A 129 -30.73 -7.14 -7.65
CA SER A 129 -30.79 -5.87 -6.89
C SER A 129 -29.42 -5.27 -6.56
N GLY A 130 -28.34 -6.05 -6.64
CA GLY A 130 -26.98 -5.60 -6.36
C GLY A 130 -26.00 -5.97 -7.48
N GLY A 131 -25.14 -5.04 -7.86
CA GLY A 131 -24.20 -5.20 -8.97
C GLY A 131 -24.83 -5.03 -10.36
N PRO A 132 -24.01 -5.11 -11.43
CA PRO A 132 -24.48 -4.92 -12.81
C PRO A 132 -25.51 -5.94 -13.26
N LYS A 133 -26.62 -5.52 -13.88
CA LYS A 133 -27.59 -6.44 -14.50
C LYS A 133 -27.09 -6.99 -15.84
N ILE A 134 -26.23 -6.22 -16.50
CA ILE A 134 -25.65 -6.53 -17.80
C ILE A 134 -24.17 -6.88 -17.60
N MET A 135 -23.79 -8.07 -18.02
CA MET A 135 -22.41 -8.53 -18.12
C MET A 135 -22.03 -8.57 -19.60
N VAL A 136 -21.03 -7.82 -20.02
CA VAL A 136 -20.51 -7.84 -21.39
C VAL A 136 -19.38 -8.86 -21.45
N ASN A 137 -19.59 -9.92 -22.21
CA ASN A 137 -18.56 -10.90 -22.54
C ASN A 137 -17.87 -10.47 -23.84
N THR A 138 -16.63 -10.00 -23.71
CA THR A 138 -15.83 -9.50 -24.83
C THR A 138 -15.15 -10.60 -25.64
N ASN A 139 -15.19 -11.84 -25.17
CA ASN A 139 -14.51 -13.01 -25.74
C ASN A 139 -15.48 -14.19 -25.82
N ARG A 140 -16.50 -14.07 -26.68
CA ARG A 140 -17.60 -15.02 -26.76
C ARG A 140 -17.10 -16.43 -27.04
N ASP A 141 -16.15 -16.59 -27.97
CA ASP A 141 -15.69 -17.91 -28.41
C ASP A 141 -14.47 -18.40 -27.58
N ASN A 142 -14.18 -17.74 -26.46
CA ASN A 142 -13.13 -18.09 -25.50
C ASN A 142 -11.73 -18.18 -26.14
N LEU A 143 -11.42 -17.34 -27.12
CA LEU A 143 -10.16 -17.40 -27.85
C LEU A 143 -8.96 -17.08 -26.95
N ALA A 144 -7.81 -17.70 -27.26
CA ALA A 144 -6.55 -17.48 -26.56
C ALA A 144 -5.96 -16.07 -26.77
N ILE A 145 -6.48 -15.33 -27.75
CA ILE A 145 -6.12 -13.92 -28.04
C ILE A 145 -6.96 -12.91 -27.24
N PHE A 146 -7.87 -13.42 -26.40
CA PHE A 146 -8.77 -12.63 -25.55
C PHE A 146 -9.78 -11.79 -26.35
N GLY A 147 -10.62 -11.06 -25.61
CA GLY A 147 -11.71 -10.29 -26.18
C GLY A 147 -11.34 -8.89 -26.66
N GLN A 148 -12.24 -8.31 -27.44
CA GLN A 148 -12.11 -6.96 -27.99
C GLN A 148 -12.39 -5.89 -26.92
N SER A 149 -11.63 -4.80 -26.95
CA SER A 149 -11.84 -3.64 -26.07
C SER A 149 -12.94 -2.71 -26.61
N LEU A 150 -13.66 -2.04 -25.71
CA LEU A 150 -14.52 -0.92 -26.06
C LEU A 150 -13.66 0.34 -26.20
N GLU A 151 -13.58 0.87 -27.40
CA GLU A 151 -12.86 2.11 -27.68
C GLU A 151 -13.84 3.29 -27.71
N ILE A 152 -13.57 4.33 -26.94
CA ILE A 152 -14.37 5.56 -26.88
C ILE A 152 -13.49 6.67 -27.45
N ARG A 153 -13.79 7.07 -28.69
CA ARG A 153 -13.06 8.07 -29.49
C ARG A 153 -13.77 9.42 -29.53
N THR A 154 -14.60 9.69 -28.53
CA THR A 154 -15.43 10.90 -28.44
C THR A 154 -15.46 11.38 -26.99
N SER A 155 -15.80 12.65 -26.80
CA SER A 155 -15.81 13.31 -25.49
C SER A 155 -17.18 13.28 -24.80
N ASN A 156 -17.23 13.63 -23.52
CA ASN A 156 -18.49 13.83 -22.77
C ASN A 156 -19.40 12.60 -22.65
N ASN A 157 -18.86 11.39 -22.71
CA ASN A 157 -19.63 10.16 -22.57
C ASN A 157 -19.74 9.70 -21.11
N THR A 158 -20.77 8.90 -20.82
CA THR A 158 -20.94 8.23 -19.53
C THR A 158 -21.13 6.74 -19.74
N LEU A 159 -20.26 5.93 -19.13
CA LEU A 159 -20.37 4.48 -19.10
C LEU A 159 -20.57 4.02 -17.67
N ARG A 160 -21.69 3.34 -17.37
CA ARG A 160 -21.99 2.93 -16.00
C ARG A 160 -22.83 1.69 -15.82
N ASN A 161 -22.68 1.09 -14.63
CA ASN A 161 -23.50 -0.02 -14.14
C ASN A 161 -23.43 -1.29 -15.02
N LEU A 162 -22.28 -1.56 -15.63
CA LEU A 162 -22.01 -2.72 -16.47
C LEU A 162 -20.93 -3.62 -15.84
N GLY A 163 -20.97 -4.91 -16.17
CA GLY A 163 -19.86 -5.83 -15.92
C GLY A 163 -19.12 -6.16 -17.21
N PHE A 164 -17.82 -6.42 -17.15
CA PHE A 164 -16.98 -6.82 -18.28
C PHE A 164 -16.20 -8.09 -17.94
N ILE A 165 -16.31 -9.10 -18.79
CA ILE A 165 -15.55 -10.37 -18.76
C ILE A 165 -14.98 -10.65 -20.15
N GLY A 166 -14.04 -11.60 -20.27
CA GLY A 166 -13.41 -11.96 -21.56
C GLY A 166 -12.14 -11.17 -21.89
N GLY A 167 -11.74 -10.22 -21.03
CA GLY A 167 -10.44 -9.57 -21.08
C GLY A 167 -10.27 -8.37 -22.01
N GLY A 168 -11.36 -7.90 -22.62
CA GLY A 168 -11.43 -6.58 -23.22
C GLY A 168 -11.29 -5.47 -22.17
N GLN A 169 -10.80 -4.32 -22.61
CA GLN A 169 -10.60 -3.12 -21.80
C GLN A 169 -11.63 -2.05 -22.18
N ILE A 170 -11.71 -0.99 -21.37
CA ILE A 170 -12.34 0.28 -21.79
C ILE A 170 -11.20 1.24 -22.11
N ILE A 171 -11.17 1.77 -23.33
CA ILE A 171 -10.12 2.67 -23.79
C ILE A 171 -10.77 4.03 -24.10
N LEU A 172 -10.35 5.07 -23.38
CA LEU A 172 -10.84 6.44 -23.55
C LEU A 172 -9.78 7.22 -24.33
N TYR A 173 -10.02 7.51 -25.60
CA TYR A 173 -9.09 8.26 -26.45
C TYR A 173 -9.29 9.78 -26.38
N GLU A 174 -10.40 10.24 -25.81
CA GLU A 174 -10.71 11.65 -25.65
C GLU A 174 -11.13 11.96 -24.21
N GLY A 175 -11.36 13.25 -23.94
CA GLY A 175 -11.55 13.78 -22.61
C GLY A 175 -12.99 13.86 -22.12
N SER A 176 -13.12 14.28 -20.86
CA SER A 176 -14.41 14.57 -20.20
C SER A 176 -15.38 13.38 -20.15
N ASN A 177 -14.88 12.15 -20.22
CA ASN A 177 -15.70 10.95 -20.08
C ASN A 177 -15.80 10.50 -18.61
N LEU A 178 -16.93 9.89 -18.26
CA LEU A 178 -17.20 9.30 -16.94
C LEU A 178 -17.33 7.78 -17.06
N VAL A 179 -16.49 7.04 -16.32
CA VAL A 179 -16.59 5.59 -16.15
C VAL A 179 -16.85 5.26 -14.69
N GLU A 180 -18.05 4.78 -14.38
CA GLU A 180 -18.45 4.51 -13.00
C GLU A 180 -19.24 3.23 -12.75
N ASN A 181 -19.10 2.66 -11.54
CA ASN A 181 -19.82 1.47 -11.11
C ASN A 181 -19.66 0.27 -12.07
N ILE A 182 -18.50 0.17 -12.72
CA ILE A 182 -18.16 -0.94 -13.61
C ILE A 182 -17.58 -2.09 -12.79
N TRP A 183 -17.99 -3.32 -13.09
CA TRP A 183 -17.28 -4.52 -12.67
C TRP A 183 -16.41 -5.01 -13.80
N MET A 184 -15.15 -5.34 -13.55
CA MET A 184 -14.24 -5.79 -14.59
C MET A 184 -13.40 -6.95 -14.09
N GLY A 185 -13.41 -8.04 -14.87
CA GLY A 185 -12.71 -9.27 -14.51
C GLY A 185 -13.38 -10.08 -13.41
N LEU A 186 -14.55 -9.66 -12.90
CA LEU A 186 -15.32 -10.41 -11.91
C LEU A 186 -16.22 -11.45 -12.61
N LYS A 187 -16.39 -12.61 -11.98
CA LYS A 187 -17.48 -13.53 -12.32
C LYS A 187 -18.83 -12.81 -12.19
N ALA A 188 -19.83 -13.27 -12.93
CA ALA A 188 -21.18 -12.70 -12.87
C ALA A 188 -21.78 -12.69 -11.46
N ASP A 189 -21.47 -13.71 -10.64
CA ASP A 189 -21.89 -13.78 -9.23
C ASP A 189 -21.09 -12.84 -8.29
N GLY A 190 -20.02 -12.23 -8.78
CA GLY A 190 -19.16 -11.31 -8.03
C GLY A 190 -18.21 -12.00 -7.04
N SER A 191 -18.16 -13.33 -7.00
CA SER A 191 -17.42 -14.09 -5.99
C SER A 191 -15.89 -13.98 -6.13
N GLY A 192 -15.39 -13.72 -7.33
CA GLY A 192 -13.97 -13.59 -7.60
C GLY A 192 -13.65 -13.44 -9.08
N LEU A 193 -12.40 -13.79 -9.43
CA LEU A 193 -11.83 -13.63 -10.77
C LEU A 193 -12.55 -14.48 -11.83
N SER A 194 -12.89 -13.86 -12.95
CA SER A 194 -13.23 -14.50 -14.22
C SER A 194 -12.06 -14.39 -15.18
N LEU A 195 -11.53 -15.53 -15.63
CA LEU A 195 -10.42 -15.55 -16.57
C LEU A 195 -10.87 -15.01 -17.94
N ALA A 196 -10.01 -14.24 -18.58
CA ALA A 196 -10.21 -13.71 -19.93
C ALA A 196 -10.34 -14.83 -20.96
N SER A 197 -9.61 -15.93 -20.77
CA SER A 197 -9.73 -17.14 -21.58
C SER A 197 -9.24 -18.37 -20.81
N THR A 198 -9.90 -19.50 -21.07
CA THR A 198 -9.51 -20.84 -20.61
C THR A 198 -9.06 -21.75 -21.74
N ALA A 199 -8.92 -21.24 -22.98
CA ALA A 199 -8.56 -22.04 -24.15
C ALA A 199 -7.16 -22.69 -24.06
N SER A 200 -6.26 -22.16 -23.24
CA SER A 200 -4.96 -22.77 -22.95
C SER A 200 -4.41 -22.32 -21.60
N SER A 201 -3.48 -23.09 -21.04
CA SER A 201 -2.73 -22.70 -19.85
C SER A 201 -1.92 -21.42 -20.04
N GLN A 202 -1.49 -21.12 -21.26
CA GLN A 202 -0.82 -19.86 -21.61
C GLN A 202 -1.78 -18.68 -21.53
N ALA A 203 -3.01 -18.82 -22.04
CA ALA A 203 -4.03 -17.78 -21.99
C ALA A 203 -4.46 -17.47 -20.54
N MET A 204 -4.54 -18.50 -19.68
CA MET A 204 -4.87 -18.33 -18.26
C MET A 204 -3.85 -17.45 -17.50
N ARG A 205 -2.61 -17.34 -17.97
CA ARG A 205 -1.58 -16.45 -17.37
C ARG A 205 -1.97 -14.98 -17.46
N SER A 206 -2.80 -14.62 -18.42
CA SER A 206 -3.32 -13.25 -18.52
C SER A 206 -4.47 -12.96 -17.57
N MET A 207 -4.86 -13.91 -16.72
CA MET A 207 -5.90 -13.75 -15.68
C MET A 207 -7.17 -13.16 -16.31
N ALA A 208 -7.70 -12.06 -15.78
CA ALA A 208 -8.83 -11.33 -16.38
C ALA A 208 -8.41 -10.31 -17.44
N ARG A 209 -7.12 -9.91 -17.50
CA ARG A 209 -6.51 -8.91 -18.38
C ARG A 209 -7.03 -7.47 -18.29
N GLY A 210 -8.36 -7.29 -18.29
CA GLY A 210 -9.09 -6.02 -18.43
C GLY A 210 -8.56 -4.84 -17.60
N GLY A 211 -8.99 -3.64 -17.96
CA GLY A 211 -8.68 -2.40 -17.28
C GLY A 211 -9.34 -1.21 -17.95
N ILE A 212 -9.07 -0.02 -17.44
CA ILE A 212 -9.48 1.26 -18.04
C ILE A 212 -8.22 2.01 -18.48
N ILE A 213 -8.11 2.34 -19.77
CA ILE A 213 -6.90 2.92 -20.37
C ILE A 213 -7.20 4.28 -20.99
N LEU A 214 -6.35 5.26 -20.71
CA LEU A 214 -6.31 6.60 -21.28
C LEU A 214 -4.96 6.72 -22.01
N PRO A 215 -4.91 6.45 -23.33
CA PRO A 215 -3.65 6.14 -23.99
C PRO A 215 -2.87 7.38 -24.49
N ASN A 216 -3.51 8.54 -24.61
CA ASN A 216 -2.98 9.70 -25.34
C ASN A 216 -3.15 11.03 -24.57
N GLU A 217 -2.61 12.11 -25.16
CA GLU A 217 -2.67 13.47 -24.63
C GLU A 217 -4.07 14.11 -24.71
N ASP A 218 -4.98 13.56 -25.51
CA ASP A 218 -6.37 14.03 -25.61
C ASP A 218 -7.25 13.43 -24.50
N SER A 219 -6.73 12.47 -23.72
CA SER A 219 -7.44 11.75 -22.67
C SER A 219 -7.52 12.57 -21.36
N ASP A 220 -7.97 13.82 -21.44
CA ASP A 220 -7.97 14.76 -20.32
C ASP A 220 -9.31 14.85 -19.60
N ASN A 221 -9.30 15.29 -18.34
CA ASN A 221 -10.53 15.59 -17.56
C ASN A 221 -11.50 14.40 -17.42
N ASN A 222 -11.04 13.17 -17.58
CA ASN A 222 -11.88 11.99 -17.39
C ASN A 222 -12.05 11.68 -15.90
N ILE A 223 -13.18 11.05 -15.55
CA ILE A 223 -13.50 10.62 -14.20
C ILE A 223 -13.71 9.11 -14.18
N ILE A 224 -12.90 8.41 -13.39
CA ILE A 224 -12.96 6.95 -13.20
C ILE A 224 -13.27 6.68 -11.74
N ARG A 225 -14.49 6.27 -11.42
CA ARG A 225 -14.92 6.16 -10.03
C ARG A 225 -15.80 4.97 -9.66
N ASN A 226 -15.71 4.52 -8.41
CA ASN A 226 -16.56 3.46 -7.85
C ASN A 226 -16.52 2.14 -8.66
N ASN A 227 -15.45 1.89 -9.43
CA ASN A 227 -15.31 0.68 -10.21
C ASN A 227 -14.74 -0.45 -9.34
N ARG A 228 -15.01 -1.69 -9.72
CA ARG A 228 -14.46 -2.92 -9.12
C ARG A 228 -13.68 -3.67 -10.19
N ILE A 229 -12.37 -3.76 -10.01
CA ILE A 229 -11.46 -4.34 -11.01
C ILE A 229 -10.62 -5.43 -10.35
N ILE A 230 -10.60 -6.62 -10.93
CA ILE A 230 -9.80 -7.76 -10.43
C ILE A 230 -9.07 -8.44 -11.59
N GLY A 231 -7.85 -8.93 -11.32
CA GLY A 231 -7.08 -9.74 -12.26
C GLY A 231 -6.58 -9.00 -13.49
N ALA A 232 -6.49 -7.67 -13.43
CA ALA A 232 -5.90 -6.86 -14.48
C ALA A 232 -4.44 -7.28 -14.69
N PHE A 233 -4.10 -7.78 -15.89
CA PHE A 233 -2.75 -8.27 -16.17
C PHE A 233 -1.79 -7.14 -16.53
N GLU A 234 -2.29 -6.11 -17.22
CA GLU A 234 -1.52 -4.91 -17.55
C GLU A 234 -1.60 -3.89 -16.42
N ARG A 235 -2.68 -3.12 -16.29
CA ARG A 235 -2.97 -2.24 -15.16
C ARG A 235 -4.48 -2.14 -15.01
N ALA A 236 -4.96 -2.06 -13.78
CA ALA A 236 -6.38 -1.87 -13.53
C ALA A 236 -6.88 -0.54 -14.11
N ILE A 237 -6.08 0.52 -13.94
CA ILE A 237 -6.29 1.83 -14.57
C ILE A 237 -4.94 2.34 -15.05
N ARG A 238 -4.87 2.82 -16.29
CA ARG A 238 -3.65 3.32 -16.92
C ARG A 238 -3.89 4.65 -17.60
N ILE A 239 -3.10 5.66 -17.26
CA ILE A 239 -3.03 6.94 -17.96
C ILE A 239 -1.63 7.08 -18.56
N THR A 240 -1.52 7.11 -19.89
CA THR A 240 -0.27 7.30 -20.62
C THR A 240 -0.26 8.60 -21.40
N SER A 241 0.94 9.03 -21.81
CA SER A 241 1.13 10.05 -22.86
C SER A 241 0.54 11.43 -22.54
N SER A 242 0.72 11.92 -21.32
CA SER A 242 0.32 13.28 -20.91
C SER A 242 -1.19 13.51 -20.72
N GLY A 243 -1.97 12.47 -20.39
CA GLY A 243 -3.35 12.67 -19.95
C GLY A 243 -3.42 13.46 -18.64
N ASP A 244 -4.04 14.63 -18.68
CA ASP A 244 -4.04 15.64 -17.63
C ASP A 244 -5.42 15.82 -16.96
N ASN A 245 -5.39 16.28 -15.71
CA ASN A 245 -6.59 16.66 -14.93
C ASN A 245 -7.62 15.52 -14.75
N ASN A 246 -7.21 14.27 -14.87
CA ASN A 246 -8.06 13.10 -14.66
C ASN A 246 -8.26 12.80 -13.18
N GLN A 247 -9.40 12.19 -12.85
CA GLN A 247 -9.76 11.81 -11.49
C GLN A 247 -9.96 10.29 -11.37
N ILE A 248 -9.20 9.65 -10.49
CA ILE A 248 -9.33 8.23 -10.14
C ILE A 248 -9.82 8.18 -8.69
N THR A 249 -11.10 7.90 -8.47
CA THR A 249 -11.71 8.04 -7.14
C THR A 249 -12.52 6.83 -6.66
N ASN A 250 -12.32 6.42 -5.41
CA ASN A 250 -13.14 5.40 -4.73
C ASN A 250 -13.26 4.06 -5.49
N ASN A 251 -12.26 3.68 -6.27
CA ASN A 251 -12.23 2.38 -6.95
C ASN A 251 -11.75 1.27 -6.00
N PHE A 252 -12.22 0.04 -6.22
CA PHE A 252 -11.83 -1.17 -5.50
C PHE A 252 -11.06 -2.09 -6.44
N ILE A 253 -9.77 -2.29 -6.17
CA ILE A 253 -8.88 -3.03 -7.05
C ILE A 253 -8.31 -4.26 -6.32
N GLY A 254 -8.40 -5.42 -6.96
CA GLY A 254 -7.90 -6.70 -6.44
C GLY A 254 -8.84 -7.44 -5.47
N MET A 255 -10.08 -6.97 -5.31
CA MET A 255 -11.08 -7.55 -4.39
C MET A 255 -12.29 -8.09 -5.16
N ASN A 256 -13.09 -8.92 -4.51
CA ASN A 256 -14.37 -9.38 -5.04
C ASN A 256 -15.44 -8.27 -5.05
N ALA A 257 -16.65 -8.61 -5.51
CA ALA A 257 -17.77 -7.66 -5.57
C ALA A 257 -18.21 -7.10 -4.21
N SER A 258 -17.94 -7.81 -3.12
CA SER A 258 -18.21 -7.35 -1.76
C SER A 258 -17.10 -6.47 -1.18
N GLY A 259 -15.98 -6.31 -1.91
CA GLY A 259 -14.80 -5.58 -1.44
C GLY A 259 -13.92 -6.40 -0.51
N LEU A 260 -14.06 -7.73 -0.53
CA LEU A 260 -13.29 -8.67 0.27
C LEU A 260 -12.29 -9.42 -0.59
N VAL A 261 -11.21 -9.84 0.04
CA VAL A 261 -10.34 -10.91 -0.46
C VAL A 261 -10.73 -12.15 0.37
N PRO A 262 -10.98 -13.34 -0.21
CA PRO A 262 -11.40 -14.54 0.55
C PRO A 262 -10.25 -15.27 1.28
N ALA A 263 -10.39 -15.48 2.60
CA ALA A 263 -9.41 -16.10 3.50
C ALA A 263 -8.80 -17.43 3.00
N PRO A 264 -7.61 -17.83 3.49
CA PRO A 264 -6.85 -17.26 4.63
C PRO A 264 -5.77 -16.22 4.26
N PHE A 265 -5.56 -15.23 5.16
CA PHE A 265 -4.52 -14.18 5.03
C PHE A 265 -3.81 -13.88 6.35
N ASP A 266 -3.68 -14.86 7.25
CA ASP A 266 -3.15 -14.62 8.60
C ASP A 266 -1.71 -14.03 8.57
N THR A 267 -1.01 -14.13 7.42
CA THR A 267 0.31 -13.55 7.14
C THR A 267 0.32 -12.64 5.90
N GLY A 268 -0.86 -12.13 5.50
CA GLY A 268 -1.08 -11.40 4.25
C GLY A 268 -1.35 -12.30 3.04
N VAL A 269 -1.46 -11.68 1.86
CA VAL A 269 -1.71 -12.37 0.58
C VAL A 269 -0.55 -13.29 0.24
N ASP A 270 -0.87 -14.48 -0.26
CA ASP A 270 0.13 -15.42 -0.76
C ASP A 270 0.74 -14.87 -2.07
N CYS A 271 2.04 -14.59 -2.03
CA CYS A 271 2.79 -14.03 -3.14
C CYS A 271 3.68 -15.05 -3.84
N THR A 272 3.35 -16.34 -3.69
CA THR A 272 4.03 -17.43 -4.38
C THR A 272 4.13 -17.14 -5.87
N ARG A 273 5.37 -17.06 -6.37
CA ARG A 273 5.63 -16.76 -7.78
C ARG A 273 5.37 -18.00 -8.62
N ASN A 274 4.28 -17.99 -9.39
CA ASN A 274 3.93 -19.05 -10.32
C ASN A 274 3.73 -18.50 -11.72
N VAL A 275 4.44 -19.05 -12.70
CA VAL A 275 4.29 -18.69 -14.12
C VAL A 275 2.96 -19.18 -14.69
N ALA A 276 2.38 -20.23 -14.13
CA ALA A 276 1.07 -20.73 -14.48
C ALA A 276 0.02 -20.20 -13.50
N TYR A 277 -1.23 -20.13 -13.97
CA TYR A 277 -2.36 -19.80 -13.12
C TYR A 277 -2.64 -20.96 -12.15
N ASP A 278 -2.71 -20.65 -10.86
CA ASP A 278 -3.12 -21.58 -9.81
C ASP A 278 -4.46 -21.14 -9.19
N ALA A 279 -5.51 -21.95 -9.36
CA ALA A 279 -6.83 -21.61 -8.84
C ALA A 279 -6.91 -21.52 -7.30
N ASN A 280 -5.89 -21.99 -6.57
CA ASN A 280 -5.80 -21.87 -5.12
C ASN A 280 -5.24 -20.53 -4.65
N LEU A 281 -4.60 -19.76 -5.55
CA LEU A 281 -4.05 -18.44 -5.25
C LEU A 281 -5.04 -17.34 -5.60
N TRP A 282 -4.97 -16.24 -4.87
CA TRP A 282 -5.77 -15.06 -5.16
C TRP A 282 -5.01 -14.11 -6.09
N TYR A 283 -5.46 -14.00 -7.34
CA TYR A 283 -4.87 -13.11 -8.34
C TYR A 283 -5.64 -11.80 -8.47
N GLY A 284 -5.33 -10.83 -7.60
CA GLY A 284 -5.96 -9.51 -7.63
C GLY A 284 -5.58 -8.66 -8.86
N GLY A 285 -4.52 -9.01 -9.58
CA GLY A 285 -4.01 -8.24 -10.72
C GLY A 285 -2.97 -7.18 -10.34
N ARG A 286 -2.69 -6.28 -11.29
CA ARG A 286 -1.82 -5.10 -11.12
C ARG A 286 -2.64 -3.87 -10.72
N GLY A 287 -1.97 -2.92 -10.05
CA GLY A 287 -2.57 -1.67 -9.62
C GLY A 287 -2.74 -0.63 -10.74
N ILE A 288 -2.50 0.63 -10.43
CA ILE A 288 -2.66 1.75 -11.38
C ILE A 288 -1.31 2.31 -11.84
N GLN A 289 -1.32 2.89 -13.04
CA GLN A 289 -0.21 3.68 -13.57
C GLN A 289 -0.75 5.02 -14.06
N VAL A 290 -0.12 6.11 -13.63
CA VAL A 290 -0.51 7.48 -13.97
C VAL A 290 0.72 8.25 -14.46
N THR A 291 0.57 8.86 -15.63
CA THR A 291 1.52 9.81 -16.22
C THR A 291 0.81 11.17 -16.41
N GLY A 292 1.50 12.16 -16.98
CA GLY A 292 0.92 13.47 -17.30
C GLY A 292 0.96 14.45 -16.13
N SER A 293 -0.08 15.27 -15.99
CA SER A 293 -0.12 16.38 -15.05
C SER A 293 -1.46 16.54 -14.32
N ASN A 294 -1.40 17.03 -13.09
CA ASN A 294 -2.56 17.47 -12.31
C ASN A 294 -3.66 16.40 -12.09
N ASN A 295 -3.34 15.12 -12.32
CA ASN A 295 -4.25 14.02 -12.01
C ASN A 295 -4.45 13.87 -10.50
N THR A 296 -5.67 13.49 -10.10
CA THR A 296 -6.06 13.27 -8.71
C THR A 296 -6.43 11.81 -8.47
N ILE A 297 -5.78 11.17 -7.50
CA ILE A 297 -5.97 9.79 -7.09
C ILE A 297 -6.44 9.79 -5.64
N THR A 298 -7.73 9.53 -5.39
CA THR A 298 -8.32 9.71 -4.06
C THR A 298 -9.26 8.62 -3.61
N GLY A 299 -9.12 8.17 -2.36
CA GLY A 299 -10.09 7.26 -1.72
C GLY A 299 -10.16 5.85 -2.33
N ASN A 300 -9.21 5.49 -3.20
CA ASN A 300 -9.18 4.16 -3.80
C ASN A 300 -8.70 3.12 -2.79
N ARG A 301 -9.18 1.89 -2.92
CA ARG A 301 -8.80 0.76 -2.08
C ARG A 301 -8.21 -0.38 -2.91
N PHE A 302 -7.07 -0.89 -2.47
CA PHE A 302 -6.31 -1.95 -3.10
C PHE A 302 -6.05 -3.06 -2.09
N ALA A 303 -6.27 -4.32 -2.46
CA ALA A 303 -5.91 -5.45 -1.64
C ALA A 303 -5.70 -6.70 -2.50
N GLY A 304 -4.83 -7.60 -2.05
CA GLY A 304 -4.63 -8.90 -2.70
C GLY A 304 -4.02 -8.81 -4.11
N LEU A 305 -3.25 -7.75 -4.40
CA LEU A 305 -2.60 -7.60 -5.70
C LEU A 305 -1.52 -8.67 -5.87
N HIS A 306 -1.76 -9.54 -6.85
CA HIS A 306 -0.90 -10.64 -7.21
C HIS A 306 -1.17 -11.02 -8.67
N VAL A 307 -0.13 -11.47 -9.38
CA VAL A 307 -0.19 -11.85 -10.79
C VAL A 307 0.62 -13.12 -11.02
N THR A 308 0.28 -13.87 -12.07
CA THR A 308 1.17 -14.95 -12.53
C THR A 308 2.48 -14.33 -13.00
N GLN A 309 3.60 -14.85 -12.52
CA GLN A 309 4.92 -14.23 -12.74
C GLN A 309 6.05 -15.24 -12.57
N ALA A 310 7.14 -15.01 -13.30
CA ALA A 310 8.38 -15.77 -13.17
C ALA A 310 9.15 -15.38 -11.91
N ALA A 311 10.17 -16.17 -11.57
CA ALA A 311 10.99 -15.96 -10.37
C ALA A 311 11.64 -14.57 -10.33
N ASN A 312 11.97 -13.99 -11.49
CA ASN A 312 12.69 -12.71 -11.60
C ASN A 312 11.80 -11.56 -12.07
N ASP A 313 10.50 -11.78 -12.20
CA ASP A 313 9.58 -10.72 -12.58
C ASP A 313 9.35 -9.77 -11.39
N THR A 314 9.24 -8.48 -11.69
CA THR A 314 8.82 -7.43 -10.76
C THR A 314 7.37 -7.71 -10.32
N PRO A 315 7.12 -7.93 -9.01
CA PRO A 315 5.77 -8.05 -8.47
C PRO A 315 4.88 -6.84 -8.77
N PRO A 316 3.55 -6.97 -8.63
CA PRO A 316 2.64 -5.88 -8.97
C PRO A 316 2.81 -4.70 -8.02
N ILE A 317 3.30 -3.58 -8.56
CA ILE A 317 3.29 -2.28 -7.88
C ILE A 317 1.84 -1.77 -7.82
N THR A 318 1.44 -1.22 -6.68
CA THR A 318 0.06 -0.76 -6.48
C THR A 318 -0.22 0.56 -7.17
N MET A 319 0.70 1.54 -7.07
CA MET A 319 0.60 2.81 -7.78
C MET A 319 1.94 3.20 -8.38
N GLU A 320 1.96 3.40 -9.69
CA GLU A 320 3.09 4.01 -10.40
C GLU A 320 2.70 5.40 -10.86
N ILE A 321 3.22 6.43 -10.20
CA ILE A 321 2.86 7.82 -10.42
C ILE A 321 4.08 8.56 -10.95
N SER A 322 3.95 9.12 -12.15
CA SER A 322 5.00 9.88 -12.81
C SER A 322 4.44 11.14 -13.43
N GLY A 323 5.23 12.21 -13.50
CA GLY A 323 4.80 13.46 -14.12
C GLY A 323 4.74 14.61 -13.12
N ASN A 324 3.75 15.49 -13.24
CA ASN A 324 3.77 16.77 -12.54
C ASN A 324 2.44 17.12 -11.85
N GLY A 325 2.49 17.63 -10.61
CA GLY A 325 1.30 18.25 -10.01
C GLY A 325 0.24 17.25 -9.53
N HIS A 326 0.54 15.96 -9.43
CA HIS A 326 -0.45 14.97 -9.00
C HIS A 326 -0.78 15.09 -7.52
N THR A 327 -2.03 14.78 -7.18
CA THR A 327 -2.49 14.63 -5.80
C THR A 327 -2.89 13.18 -5.55
N VAL A 328 -2.24 12.52 -4.59
CA VAL A 328 -2.49 11.13 -4.17
C VAL A 328 -2.87 11.14 -2.69
N THR A 329 -4.16 11.03 -2.38
CA THR A 329 -4.63 11.20 -1.00
C THR A 329 -5.72 10.26 -0.56
N GLY A 330 -5.69 9.85 0.72
CA GLY A 330 -6.77 9.07 1.33
C GLY A 330 -6.94 7.66 0.74
N ASN A 331 -5.96 7.14 0.01
CA ASN A 331 -6.02 5.80 -0.57
C ASN A 331 -5.60 4.75 0.47
N ILE A 332 -6.14 3.54 0.33
CA ILE A 332 -5.87 2.41 1.22
C ILE A 332 -5.27 1.27 0.41
N ILE A 333 -4.05 0.86 0.74
CA ILE A 333 -3.31 -0.23 0.11
C ILE A 333 -3.14 -1.34 1.13
N GLY A 334 -3.48 -2.57 0.74
CA GLY A 334 -3.33 -3.77 1.56
C GLY A 334 -4.45 -4.00 2.59
N ARG A 335 -5.58 -3.29 2.50
CA ARG A 335 -6.76 -3.58 3.34
C ARG A 335 -8.02 -3.72 2.50
N ASP A 336 -8.83 -4.72 2.84
CA ASP A 336 -10.15 -4.90 2.26
C ASP A 336 -11.21 -4.00 2.92
N THR A 337 -12.48 -4.11 2.52
CA THR A 337 -13.56 -3.29 3.09
C THR A 337 -13.96 -3.66 4.51
N ALA A 338 -13.59 -4.84 4.99
CA ALA A 338 -13.74 -5.24 6.38
C ALA A 338 -12.54 -4.82 7.26
N ASN A 339 -11.58 -4.08 6.67
CA ASN A 339 -10.31 -3.66 7.28
C ASN A 339 -9.39 -4.82 7.67
N ASN A 340 -9.53 -5.97 7.04
CA ASN A 340 -8.56 -7.05 7.18
C ASN A 340 -7.23 -6.62 6.53
N ASN A 341 -6.10 -6.90 7.18
CA ASN A 341 -4.75 -6.60 6.68
C ASN A 341 -4.30 -7.64 5.64
N ILE A 342 -4.79 -7.51 4.41
CA ILE A 342 -4.52 -8.44 3.30
C ILE A 342 -3.12 -8.27 2.72
N GLY A 343 -2.65 -7.04 2.55
CA GLY A 343 -1.40 -6.75 1.83
C GLY A 343 -1.48 -6.81 0.31
N VAL A 344 -0.33 -6.61 -0.31
CA VAL A 344 -0.08 -6.62 -1.76
C VAL A 344 1.31 -7.22 -2.03
N CYS A 345 1.48 -7.92 -3.16
CA CYS A 345 2.71 -8.67 -3.41
C CYS A 345 3.90 -7.87 -3.91
N GLY A 346 3.71 -6.59 -4.25
CA GLY A 346 4.78 -5.67 -4.61
C GLY A 346 4.68 -4.37 -3.84
N GLN A 347 5.42 -3.38 -4.33
CA GLN A 347 5.56 -2.09 -3.69
C GLN A 347 4.21 -1.34 -3.61
N GLY A 348 4.03 -0.55 -2.56
CA GLY A 348 2.87 0.31 -2.40
C GLY A 348 2.85 1.42 -3.45
N MET A 349 3.86 2.29 -3.46
CA MET A 349 3.92 3.41 -4.39
C MET A 349 5.31 3.59 -5.01
N LEU A 350 5.31 3.82 -6.32
CA LEU A 350 6.46 4.26 -7.08
C LEU A 350 6.20 5.68 -7.58
N LEU A 351 7.01 6.63 -7.15
CA LEU A 351 6.85 8.06 -7.39
C LEU A 351 7.99 8.57 -8.28
N GLN A 352 7.63 9.37 -9.27
CA GLN A 352 8.54 9.94 -10.26
C GLN A 352 8.06 11.34 -10.68
N GLY A 353 9.00 12.24 -10.97
CA GLY A 353 8.67 13.59 -11.43
C GLY A 353 8.63 14.61 -10.28
N THR A 354 7.67 15.54 -10.30
CA THR A 354 7.72 16.73 -9.44
C THR A 354 6.35 17.33 -9.12
N ASN A 355 6.32 18.27 -8.18
CA ASN A 355 5.12 18.92 -7.64
C ASN A 355 4.06 17.92 -7.18
N LEU A 356 4.49 16.78 -6.61
CA LEU A 356 3.59 15.70 -6.21
C LEU A 356 3.19 15.85 -4.74
N LEU A 357 1.90 15.77 -4.45
CA LEU A 357 1.37 15.69 -3.09
C LEU A 357 0.88 14.27 -2.81
N VAL A 358 1.51 13.59 -1.86
CA VAL A 358 1.17 12.25 -1.39
C VAL A 358 0.89 12.32 0.11
N GLU A 359 -0.38 12.29 0.50
CA GLU A 359 -0.75 12.44 1.91
C GLU A 359 -1.96 11.62 2.36
N LEU A 360 -2.02 11.28 3.64
CA LEU A 360 -3.18 10.60 4.25
C LEU A 360 -3.48 9.22 3.63
N ASN A 361 -2.51 8.58 2.98
CA ASN A 361 -2.66 7.23 2.49
C ASN A 361 -2.31 6.21 3.58
N THR A 362 -2.94 5.05 3.55
CA THR A 362 -2.62 3.90 4.42
C THR A 362 -2.04 2.78 3.56
N ILE A 363 -0.89 2.25 3.94
CA ILE A 363 -0.25 1.12 3.27
C ILE A 363 0.00 0.04 4.32
N VAL A 364 -0.45 -1.18 4.04
CA VAL A 364 -0.32 -2.32 4.95
C VAL A 364 0.24 -3.51 4.19
N HIS A 365 1.20 -4.25 4.76
CA HIS A 365 1.72 -5.50 4.20
C HIS A 365 2.10 -5.37 2.70
N SER A 366 2.65 -4.23 2.26
CA SER A 366 3.28 -4.12 0.94
C SER A 366 4.65 -4.77 0.96
N ARG A 367 5.12 -5.34 -0.16
CA ARG A 367 6.42 -6.04 -0.24
C ARG A 367 7.37 -5.35 -1.24
N ASN A 368 8.65 -5.74 -1.27
CA ASN A 368 9.60 -5.24 -2.27
C ASN A 368 9.12 -5.52 -3.72
N GLY A 369 9.24 -4.51 -4.58
CA GLY A 369 8.87 -4.56 -5.98
C GLY A 369 9.97 -5.02 -6.95
N PHE A 370 11.26 -5.06 -6.59
CA PHE A 370 12.34 -5.22 -7.58
C PHE A 370 12.98 -6.60 -7.62
N ASP A 371 13.54 -7.08 -6.53
CA ASP A 371 14.18 -8.40 -6.47
C ASP A 371 13.81 -9.09 -5.15
N PRO A 372 13.29 -10.34 -5.18
CA PRO A 372 12.94 -11.06 -3.97
C PRO A 372 14.10 -11.39 -3.03
N ASN A 373 15.35 -11.17 -3.46
CA ASN A 373 16.55 -11.42 -2.66
C ASN A 373 17.40 -10.16 -2.43
N ASP A 374 17.00 -9.01 -2.98
CA ASP A 374 17.68 -7.73 -2.71
C ASP A 374 17.11 -7.14 -1.43
N ASP A 375 17.37 -7.83 -0.32
CA ASP A 375 16.86 -7.54 1.01
C ASP A 375 17.80 -6.60 1.77
N GLY A 376 17.23 -5.63 2.49
CA GLY A 376 17.93 -4.66 3.34
C GLY A 376 18.54 -3.47 2.58
N THR A 377 18.05 -3.14 1.39
CA THR A 377 18.50 -1.99 0.60
C THR A 377 17.53 -0.81 0.67
N ASP A 378 17.93 0.37 0.16
CA ASP A 378 17.01 1.50 0.02
C ASP A 378 15.82 1.19 -0.93
N PHE A 379 15.90 0.12 -1.74
CA PHE A 379 14.82 -0.32 -2.64
C PHE A 379 13.72 -1.11 -1.91
N ASP A 380 13.99 -1.64 -0.72
CA ASP A 380 13.00 -2.22 0.19
C ASP A 380 12.21 -1.10 0.86
N THR A 381 11.20 -0.58 0.16
CA THR A 381 10.39 0.48 0.72
C THR A 381 8.93 0.45 0.25
N ALA A 382 8.01 0.79 1.15
CA ALA A 382 6.58 0.90 0.82
C ALA A 382 6.31 1.99 -0.23
N MET A 383 7.03 3.12 -0.15
CA MET A 383 6.95 4.24 -1.08
C MET A 383 8.36 4.63 -1.55
N MET A 384 8.61 4.58 -2.85
CA MET A 384 9.91 4.97 -3.41
C MET A 384 9.78 6.15 -4.36
N THR A 385 10.72 7.09 -4.26
CA THR A 385 10.97 8.06 -5.32
C THR A 385 12.16 7.61 -6.17
N GLN A 386 11.95 7.35 -7.46
CA GLN A 386 13.00 6.85 -8.37
C GLN A 386 13.63 7.89 -9.27
N SER A 387 12.91 8.94 -9.60
CA SER A 387 13.42 10.00 -10.47
C SER A 387 12.80 11.32 -10.05
N PHE A 388 13.62 12.35 -10.06
CA PHE A 388 13.22 13.68 -9.62
C PHE A 388 13.89 14.72 -10.51
N GLU A 389 13.10 15.57 -11.15
CA GLU A 389 13.63 16.70 -11.89
C GLU A 389 14.21 17.73 -10.91
N THR A 390 15.51 18.00 -11.05
CA THR A 390 16.18 19.00 -10.21
C THR A 390 15.88 20.41 -10.71
N GLY A 391 15.77 21.36 -9.78
CA GLY A 391 15.55 22.77 -10.12
C GLY A 391 14.84 23.55 -9.02
N SER A 392 15.08 24.86 -8.98
CA SER A 392 14.44 25.75 -8.03
C SER A 392 12.92 25.72 -8.23
N GLY A 393 12.17 25.37 -7.17
CA GLY A 393 10.71 25.32 -7.19
C GLY A 393 10.11 23.95 -7.53
N LYS A 394 10.94 22.93 -7.81
CA LYS A 394 10.52 21.53 -7.97
C LYS A 394 10.46 20.86 -6.59
N TRP A 395 9.37 20.17 -6.26
CA TRP A 395 9.19 19.55 -4.93
C TRP A 395 8.45 18.21 -5.00
N ILE A 396 8.54 17.44 -3.93
CA ILE A 396 7.69 16.27 -3.68
C ILE A 396 7.33 16.27 -2.20
N THR A 397 6.04 16.27 -1.89
CA THR A 397 5.51 16.24 -0.53
C THR A 397 4.94 14.87 -0.25
N VAL A 398 5.61 14.10 0.61
CA VAL A 398 5.09 12.86 1.19
C VAL A 398 4.91 13.08 2.69
N ARG A 399 3.67 13.14 3.18
CA ARG A 399 3.40 13.45 4.60
C ARG A 399 2.15 12.77 5.12
N LYS A 400 2.07 12.53 6.43
CA LYS A 400 0.88 12.01 7.12
C LYS A 400 0.35 10.70 6.49
N ASN A 401 1.23 9.93 5.88
CA ASN A 401 0.91 8.59 5.38
C ASN A 401 1.20 7.59 6.50
N THR A 402 0.34 6.59 6.63
CA THR A 402 0.50 5.50 7.57
C THR A 402 1.01 4.27 6.83
N VAL A 403 2.10 3.69 7.31
CA VAL A 403 2.69 2.47 6.76
C VAL A 403 2.89 1.48 7.89
N ILE A 404 2.20 0.34 7.78
CA ILE A 404 2.06 -0.68 8.82
C ILE A 404 2.57 -1.98 8.24
N ASP A 405 3.48 -2.65 8.92
CA ASP A 405 3.92 -3.99 8.59
C ASP A 405 4.41 -4.11 7.13
N ALA A 406 5.01 -3.05 6.56
CA ALA A 406 5.60 -3.16 5.23
C ALA A 406 6.81 -4.09 5.27
N GLY A 407 7.01 -4.85 4.20
CA GLY A 407 8.11 -5.77 4.05
C GLY A 407 7.87 -7.19 4.51
N GLN A 408 8.96 -7.92 4.57
CA GLN A 408 9.00 -9.25 5.16
C GLN A 408 9.42 -9.14 6.63
N SER A 409 8.87 -9.98 7.50
CA SER A 409 9.20 -9.96 8.94
C SER A 409 10.68 -10.18 9.25
N THR A 410 11.46 -10.68 8.29
CA THR A 410 12.89 -10.96 8.44
C THR A 410 13.78 -9.78 8.08
N HIS A 411 13.25 -8.71 7.47
CA HIS A 411 14.03 -7.60 6.95
C HIS A 411 13.34 -6.24 7.22
N PRO A 412 14.08 -5.20 7.63
CA PRO A 412 13.51 -3.87 7.75
C PRO A 412 13.18 -3.30 6.37
N ASP A 413 11.90 -3.26 5.99
CA ASP A 413 11.48 -2.40 4.89
C ASP A 413 11.35 -0.97 5.41
N HIS A 414 11.66 -0.02 4.54
CA HIS A 414 11.54 1.40 4.81
C HIS A 414 10.15 1.93 4.45
N VAL A 415 9.68 2.96 5.16
CA VAL A 415 8.42 3.64 4.79
C VAL A 415 8.54 4.42 3.48
N TYR A 416 9.51 5.33 3.40
CA TYR A 416 9.69 6.24 2.28
C TYR A 416 11.17 6.49 1.99
N ARG A 417 11.64 6.16 0.79
CA ARG A 417 13.03 6.35 0.37
C ARG A 417 13.17 7.03 -0.98
N PHE A 418 14.31 7.69 -1.14
CA PHE A 418 14.87 8.11 -2.42
C PHE A 418 15.99 7.14 -2.79
N ALA A 419 15.65 6.01 -3.42
CA ALA A 419 16.63 4.91 -3.58
C ALA A 419 17.47 4.99 -4.85
N SER A 420 17.01 5.73 -5.86
CA SER A 420 17.60 5.68 -7.20
C SER A 420 18.71 6.72 -7.42
N PRO A 421 19.76 6.40 -8.21
CA PRO A 421 20.75 7.38 -8.69
C PRO A 421 20.13 8.55 -9.47
N GLY A 422 18.91 8.39 -10.00
CA GLY A 422 18.13 9.46 -10.62
C GLY A 422 17.63 10.53 -9.64
N VAL A 423 17.90 10.39 -8.34
CA VAL A 423 17.64 11.38 -7.30
C VAL A 423 18.98 11.91 -6.74
N PRO A 424 19.14 13.24 -6.57
CA PRO A 424 20.37 13.83 -6.03
C PRO A 424 20.74 13.26 -4.66
N ILE A 425 22.04 13.06 -4.43
CA ILE A 425 22.55 12.46 -3.19
C ILE A 425 22.17 13.28 -1.96
N GLU A 426 22.07 14.61 -2.11
CA GLU A 426 21.68 15.54 -1.06
C GLU A 426 20.26 15.25 -0.56
N LEU A 427 19.34 14.84 -1.43
CA LEU A 427 17.99 14.45 -1.02
C LEU A 427 17.96 13.03 -0.44
N ARG A 428 18.75 12.11 -1.04
CA ARG A 428 18.82 10.71 -0.59
C ARG A 428 19.38 10.55 0.82
N GLN A 429 20.30 11.43 1.19
CA GLN A 429 21.07 11.34 2.44
C GLN A 429 20.67 12.43 3.44
N PHE A 430 19.67 13.27 3.14
CA PHE A 430 19.17 14.24 4.11
C PHE A 430 18.54 13.53 5.31
N ASN A 431 19.07 13.80 6.50
CA ASN A 431 18.51 13.29 7.75
C ASN A 431 17.40 14.21 8.26
N PRO A 432 16.21 13.68 8.58
CA PRO A 432 15.14 14.48 9.16
C PRO A 432 15.49 15.00 10.56
N ALA A 433 14.68 15.95 11.04
CA ALA A 433 14.69 16.46 12.41
C ALA A 433 14.76 15.33 13.44
N LYS A 434 15.51 15.53 14.52
CA LYS A 434 15.76 14.50 15.54
C LYS A 434 14.98 14.80 16.81
N VAL A 435 14.36 13.77 17.38
CA VAL A 435 13.75 13.86 18.72
C VAL A 435 14.85 13.87 19.78
N THR A 436 14.78 14.77 20.75
CA THR A 436 15.75 14.83 21.86
C THR A 436 15.11 14.54 23.22
N ASN A 437 13.81 14.77 23.36
CA ASN A 437 13.11 14.55 24.62
C ASN A 437 11.62 14.24 24.41
N ILE A 438 11.11 13.29 25.20
CA ILE A 438 9.68 12.96 25.30
C ILE A 438 9.29 13.01 26.78
N ASN A 439 8.32 13.85 27.11
CA ASN A 439 7.75 13.93 28.46
C ASN A 439 6.22 13.87 28.38
N GLY A 440 5.67 12.67 28.56
CA GLY A 440 4.25 12.41 28.37
C GLY A 440 3.83 12.69 26.92
N LEU A 441 2.97 13.70 26.73
CA LEU A 441 2.54 14.14 25.40
C LEU A 441 3.43 15.21 24.78
N ALA A 442 4.28 15.86 25.58
CA ALA A 442 5.15 16.94 25.12
C ALA A 442 6.43 16.34 24.53
N VAL A 443 6.74 16.71 23.29
CA VAL A 443 7.93 16.23 22.58
C VAL A 443 8.71 17.44 22.09
N SER A 444 10.03 17.36 22.17
CA SER A 444 10.92 18.37 21.61
C SER A 444 12.09 17.74 20.88
N GLY A 445 12.67 18.51 19.98
CA GLY A 445 13.82 18.07 19.22
C GLY A 445 14.56 19.21 18.53
N THR A 446 15.51 18.81 17.70
CA THR A 446 16.36 19.69 16.91
C THR A 446 16.29 19.30 15.44
N GLN A 447 17.07 19.96 14.59
CA GLN A 447 17.39 19.44 13.27
C GLN A 447 18.09 18.07 13.36
N GLY A 448 18.16 17.37 12.23
CA GLY A 448 18.87 16.11 12.14
C GLY A 448 20.38 16.28 12.29
N ASP A 449 21.07 15.16 12.42
CA ASP A 449 22.54 15.12 12.37
C ASP A 449 23.00 15.19 10.91
N ASP A 450 24.07 15.95 10.62
CA ASP A 450 24.62 16.04 9.26
C ASP A 450 25.06 14.65 8.76
N ALA A 451 24.74 14.35 7.50
CA ALA A 451 25.14 13.09 6.89
C ALA A 451 26.59 13.18 6.40
N VAL A 452 27.45 12.31 6.93
CA VAL A 452 28.85 12.19 6.55
C VAL A 452 29.00 11.05 5.55
N LEU A 453 29.31 11.38 4.30
CA LEU A 453 29.54 10.40 3.24
C LEU A 453 31.03 10.01 3.19
N PRO A 454 31.37 8.83 2.62
CA PRO A 454 32.76 8.46 2.39
C PRO A 454 33.52 9.55 1.63
N GLY A 455 34.54 10.13 2.27
CA GLY A 455 35.30 11.28 1.75
C GLY A 455 35.04 12.57 2.54
N PRO A 456 35.33 13.76 1.96
CA PRO A 456 35.15 15.05 2.64
C PRO A 456 33.72 15.61 2.52
N THR A 457 32.78 14.86 1.96
CA THR A 457 31.43 15.35 1.65
C THR A 457 30.54 15.26 2.87
N ILE A 458 30.07 16.42 3.35
CA ILE A 458 29.08 16.56 4.41
C ILE A 458 27.80 17.12 3.80
N ILE A 459 26.68 16.45 4.04
CA ILE A 459 25.36 16.92 3.64
C ILE A 459 24.69 17.47 4.89
N SER A 460 24.43 18.78 4.90
CA SER A 460 23.83 19.41 6.06
C SER A 460 22.38 18.97 6.26
N ALA A 461 22.03 18.65 7.50
CA ALA A 461 20.66 18.38 7.93
C ALA A 461 19.94 19.64 8.44
N ALA A 462 20.51 20.84 8.21
CA ALA A 462 19.91 22.10 8.60
C ALA A 462 18.51 22.25 8.00
N CYS A 463 17.52 22.44 8.86
CA CYS A 463 16.11 22.56 8.46
C CYS A 463 15.41 23.70 9.21
N PRO A 464 15.90 24.95 9.09
CA PRO A 464 15.28 26.09 9.75
C PRO A 464 13.85 26.29 9.24
N ASN A 465 12.91 26.53 10.17
CA ASN A 465 11.49 26.73 9.87
C ASN A 465 10.80 25.55 9.18
N CYS A 466 11.40 24.36 9.12
CA CYS A 466 10.79 23.18 8.53
C CYS A 466 9.56 22.71 9.32
N GLN A 467 8.62 22.09 8.62
CA GLN A 467 7.59 21.28 9.26
C GLN A 467 8.20 19.93 9.65
N VAL A 468 7.91 19.47 10.86
CA VAL A 468 8.31 18.17 11.41
C VAL A 468 7.05 17.35 11.63
N TYR A 469 7.03 16.13 11.10
CA TYR A 469 5.95 15.15 11.30
C TYR A 469 6.44 14.03 12.21
N LEU A 470 5.59 13.60 13.15
CA LEU A 470 5.90 12.59 14.16
C LEU A 470 5.03 11.36 13.95
N TYR A 471 5.68 10.20 13.90
CA TYR A 471 5.03 8.92 13.69
C TYR A 471 5.39 7.94 14.81
N ALA A 472 4.40 7.15 15.26
CA ALA A 472 4.64 5.98 16.09
C ALA A 472 5.36 4.89 15.30
N ASP A 473 6.17 4.12 15.99
CA ASP A 473 6.82 2.89 15.54
C ASP A 473 6.80 1.92 16.73
N ASP A 474 6.44 0.66 16.54
CA ASP A 474 6.24 -0.33 17.61
C ASP A 474 7.51 -1.12 18.00
N LEU A 475 8.68 -0.59 17.61
CA LEU A 475 10.00 -1.06 18.03
C LEU A 475 10.32 -2.49 17.61
N ASP A 476 9.62 -3.01 16.60
CA ASP A 476 10.04 -4.21 15.93
C ASP A 476 11.22 -3.92 14.98
N SER A 477 11.60 -4.91 14.17
CA SER A 477 12.72 -4.73 13.24
C SER A 477 12.36 -3.95 11.99
N ARG A 478 11.10 -3.57 11.76
CA ARG A 478 10.64 -2.85 10.58
C ARG A 478 10.68 -1.35 10.83
N ILE A 479 10.87 -0.59 9.76
CA ILE A 479 10.80 0.87 9.83
C ILE A 479 9.39 1.26 9.44
N GLU A 480 8.63 1.74 10.41
CA GLU A 480 7.20 1.97 10.23
C GLU A 480 6.78 3.40 10.49
N ALA A 481 5.64 3.77 9.91
CA ALA A 481 4.92 4.99 10.24
C ALA A 481 3.53 4.54 10.70
N LEU A 482 3.52 3.78 11.82
CA LEU A 482 2.38 3.04 12.31
C LEU A 482 1.16 3.94 12.55
N GLU A 483 1.41 5.14 13.08
CA GLU A 483 0.38 6.14 13.32
C GLU A 483 0.99 7.55 13.24
N PHE A 484 0.30 8.49 12.60
CA PHE A 484 0.66 9.90 12.66
C PHE A 484 0.20 10.50 14.00
N LEU A 485 1.14 10.93 14.83
CA LEU A 485 0.87 11.40 16.20
C LEU A 485 0.91 12.91 16.36
N GLY A 486 1.53 13.65 15.45
CA GLY A 486 1.58 15.11 15.58
C GLY A 486 2.54 15.77 14.61
N GLU A 487 2.53 17.11 14.65
CA GLU A 487 3.43 17.92 13.85
C GLU A 487 3.86 19.19 14.59
N ALA A 488 4.98 19.76 14.17
CA ALA A 488 5.51 21.02 14.67
C ALA A 488 6.22 21.79 13.57
N THR A 489 6.39 23.09 13.78
CA THR A 489 7.26 23.92 12.94
C THR A 489 8.52 24.23 13.74
N ALA A 490 9.69 23.96 13.14
CA ALA A 490 10.96 24.31 13.72
C ALA A 490 11.17 25.83 13.76
N ASP A 491 12.03 26.31 14.65
CA ASP A 491 12.47 27.69 14.67
C ASP A 491 13.62 27.92 13.66
N ALA A 492 14.17 29.14 13.65
CA ALA A 492 15.28 29.51 12.77
C ALA A 492 16.59 28.76 13.07
N SER A 493 16.70 28.10 14.23
CA SER A 493 17.82 27.26 14.63
C SER A 493 17.54 25.76 14.44
N GLY A 494 16.37 25.40 13.91
CA GLY A 494 15.97 24.01 13.73
C GLY A 494 15.42 23.33 14.99
N ASN A 495 15.23 24.05 16.10
CA ASN A 495 14.61 23.48 17.30
C ASN A 495 13.09 23.46 17.15
N TRP A 496 12.44 22.46 17.71
CA TRP A 496 10.98 22.32 17.60
C TRP A 496 10.38 21.70 18.87
N SER A 497 9.08 21.95 19.06
CA SER A 497 8.28 21.32 20.11
C SER A 497 6.90 20.99 19.57
N ALA A 498 6.37 19.84 19.96
CA ALA A 498 5.08 19.31 19.52
C ALA A 498 4.29 18.75 20.71
N THR A 499 2.98 18.58 20.52
CA THR A 499 2.14 17.79 21.41
C THR A 499 1.58 16.60 20.63
N LEU A 500 1.80 15.39 21.14
CA LEU A 500 1.25 14.17 20.53
C LEU A 500 -0.26 14.07 20.75
N SER A 501 -0.96 13.48 19.78
CA SER A 501 -2.38 13.14 19.85
C SER A 501 -2.70 12.15 20.98
N ARG A 502 -1.73 11.32 21.34
CA ARG A 502 -1.77 10.37 22.46
C ARG A 502 -0.37 10.08 22.99
N ALA A 503 -0.30 9.51 24.20
CA ALA A 503 0.97 9.04 24.75
C ALA A 503 1.44 7.78 24.00
N LEU A 504 2.76 7.59 23.96
CA LEU A 504 3.36 6.34 23.50
C LEU A 504 3.07 5.22 24.50
N THR A 505 2.89 4.02 23.97
CA THR A 505 2.90 2.80 24.78
C THR A 505 4.34 2.41 25.15
N ALA A 506 4.50 1.43 26.04
CA ALA A 506 5.82 0.97 26.49
C ALA A 506 6.66 0.30 25.38
N ASN A 507 6.04 -0.07 24.27
CA ASN A 507 6.70 -0.70 23.13
C ASN A 507 6.67 0.23 21.91
N GLU A 508 6.52 1.54 22.10
CA GLU A 508 6.53 2.49 20.99
C GLU A 508 7.67 3.49 21.10
N GLY A 509 8.22 3.87 19.96
CA GLY A 509 9.09 5.02 19.79
C GLY A 509 8.51 6.05 18.84
N LEU A 510 9.31 7.09 18.56
CA LEU A 510 8.98 8.10 17.56
C LEU A 510 9.96 8.08 16.40
N ARG A 511 9.40 8.15 15.20
CA ARG A 511 10.10 8.52 13.97
C ARG A 511 9.68 9.90 13.50
N THR A 512 10.57 10.52 12.75
CA THR A 512 10.39 11.87 12.25
C THR A 512 10.53 11.95 10.74
N GLN A 513 9.85 12.92 10.16
CA GLN A 513 10.05 13.34 8.78
C GLN A 513 10.06 14.87 8.75
N SER A 514 10.86 15.46 7.87
CA SER A 514 10.95 16.91 7.71
C SER A 514 10.43 17.37 6.36
N MET A 515 9.85 18.56 6.31
CA MET A 515 9.41 19.21 5.09
C MET A 515 9.87 20.66 5.07
N ALA A 516 10.48 21.05 3.95
CA ALA A 516 10.89 22.42 3.72
C ALA A 516 9.66 23.35 3.61
N ASN A 517 9.60 24.40 4.45
CA ASN A 517 8.60 25.47 4.31
C ASN A 517 9.11 26.66 3.46
N GLY A 518 10.33 26.57 2.95
CA GLY A 518 10.93 27.55 2.05
C GLY A 518 11.78 26.88 0.97
N ASN A 519 11.99 27.59 -0.14
CA ASN A 519 12.85 27.11 -1.21
C ASN A 519 14.30 27.03 -0.74
N GLY A 520 14.97 25.95 -1.12
CA GLY A 520 16.37 25.73 -0.83
C GLY A 520 16.70 25.41 0.63
N VAL A 521 15.70 25.07 1.44
CA VAL A 521 15.95 24.62 2.83
C VAL A 521 16.49 23.20 2.84
N ILE A 522 15.83 22.27 2.14
CA ILE A 522 16.41 20.97 1.81
C ILE A 522 17.10 21.14 0.45
N TYR A 523 18.40 21.40 0.49
CA TYR A 523 19.25 21.61 -0.69
C TYR A 523 18.76 22.73 -1.63
N ASN A 524 18.51 22.49 -2.92
CA ASN A 524 18.05 23.48 -3.90
C ASN A 524 16.60 23.26 -4.36
N PHE A 525 15.85 22.44 -3.61
CA PHE A 525 14.48 22.05 -3.95
C PHE A 525 13.45 23.09 -3.52
N GLY A 526 12.24 22.98 -4.08
CA GLY A 526 11.12 23.84 -3.78
C GLY A 526 10.53 23.61 -2.37
N THR A 527 9.79 24.61 -1.92
CA THR A 527 8.92 24.54 -0.74
C THR A 527 7.97 23.34 -0.86
N GLY A 528 7.80 22.58 0.21
CA GLY A 528 7.02 21.34 0.26
C GLY A 528 7.85 20.07 0.09
N THR A 529 9.13 20.16 -0.26
CA THR A 529 10.00 18.97 -0.36
C THR A 529 10.11 18.27 0.99
N THR A 530 9.78 16.99 1.03
CA THR A 530 9.88 16.14 2.23
C THR A 530 11.12 15.26 2.21
N SER A 531 11.71 15.03 3.38
CA SER A 531 12.78 14.05 3.57
C SER A 531 12.25 12.61 3.54
N LYS A 532 13.15 11.63 3.53
CA LYS A 532 12.85 10.26 3.98
C LYS A 532 12.37 10.26 5.45
N LEU A 533 11.76 9.15 5.87
CA LEU A 533 11.50 8.90 7.30
C LEU A 533 12.82 8.63 8.03
N SER A 534 12.90 8.94 9.33
CA SER A 534 14.09 8.68 10.12
C SER A 534 14.40 7.18 10.23
N ASP A 535 15.65 6.81 9.93
CA ASP A 535 16.16 5.44 10.08
C ASP A 535 16.25 5.08 11.58
N ASP A 536 16.65 6.04 12.40
CA ASP A 536 16.64 5.92 13.85
C ASP A 536 15.23 6.16 14.40
N VAL A 537 14.85 5.31 15.36
CA VAL A 537 13.68 5.49 16.22
C VAL A 537 14.15 6.05 17.55
N TYR A 538 13.50 7.11 18.03
CA TYR A 538 13.73 7.60 19.37
C TYR A 538 12.83 6.84 20.35
N THR A 539 13.45 6.20 21.33
CA THR A 539 12.75 5.60 22.47
C THR A 539 12.97 6.44 23.73
N PRO A 540 11.93 6.71 24.53
CA PRO A 540 12.13 7.32 25.85
C PRO A 540 13.13 6.51 26.68
N PRO A 541 14.04 7.16 27.41
CA PRO A 541 14.93 6.44 28.30
C PRO A 541 14.13 5.70 29.38
N HIS A 542 14.35 4.39 29.54
CA HIS A 542 13.73 3.57 30.57
C HIS A 542 14.73 3.27 31.68
N ALA A 543 14.35 3.62 32.90
CA ALA A 543 15.14 3.35 34.09
C ALA A 543 15.08 1.88 34.53
N PRO A 544 16.15 1.34 35.13
CA PRO A 544 16.11 0.05 35.79
C PRO A 544 15.18 0.13 37.01
N THR A 545 14.36 -0.90 37.19
CA THR A 545 13.38 -1.00 38.29
C THR A 545 13.72 -2.12 39.27
N GLY A 546 14.60 -3.04 38.89
CA GLY A 546 15.08 -4.08 39.79
C GLY A 546 16.26 -4.88 39.24
N ILE A 547 16.87 -5.66 40.13
CA ILE A 547 17.97 -6.59 39.83
C ILE A 547 17.62 -7.96 40.40
N THR A 548 17.87 -9.01 39.62
CA THR A 548 17.92 -10.39 40.09
C THR A 548 19.34 -10.92 40.00
N ILE A 549 19.82 -11.55 41.07
CA ILE A 549 21.11 -12.21 41.12
C ILE A 549 20.85 -13.71 41.23
N SER A 550 21.38 -14.50 40.31
CA SER A 550 21.31 -15.96 40.34
C SER A 550 22.72 -16.55 40.43
N GLY A 551 22.89 -17.56 41.28
CA GLY A 551 24.19 -18.17 41.55
C GLY A 551 24.11 -19.03 42.81
N PRO A 552 25.25 -19.61 43.24
CA PRO A 552 25.29 -20.47 44.42
C PRO A 552 24.91 -19.72 45.71
N GLY A 553 24.13 -20.39 46.58
CA GLY A 553 23.88 -19.94 47.96
C GLY A 553 24.89 -20.50 48.97
N SER A 554 25.72 -21.45 48.55
CA SER A 554 26.80 -22.04 49.36
C SER A 554 28.00 -22.41 48.49
N GLY A 555 29.20 -22.37 49.05
CA GLY A 555 30.44 -22.69 48.34
C GLY A 555 31.56 -23.16 49.27
N VAL A 556 32.73 -23.42 48.68
CA VAL A 556 33.96 -23.73 49.41
C VAL A 556 35.03 -22.66 49.13
N ILE A 557 35.96 -22.48 50.08
CA ILE A 557 37.10 -21.59 49.90
C ILE A 557 37.93 -21.99 48.67
N GLY A 558 38.55 -21.01 48.00
CA GLY A 558 39.47 -21.22 46.88
C GLY A 558 38.81 -21.65 45.55
N ALA A 559 37.52 -22.00 45.53
CA ALA A 559 36.76 -22.26 44.30
C ALA A 559 36.21 -20.95 43.68
N GLU A 560 36.20 -20.88 42.34
CA GLU A 560 35.54 -19.80 41.60
C GLU A 560 34.02 -20.00 41.65
N HIS A 561 33.29 -18.96 42.06
CA HIS A 561 31.83 -18.91 42.07
C HIS A 561 31.36 -17.92 40.99
N THR A 562 30.37 -18.34 40.19
CA THR A 562 29.80 -17.50 39.11
C THR A 562 28.39 -17.07 39.46
N PHE A 563 28.10 -15.78 39.27
CA PHE A 563 26.80 -15.17 39.47
C PHE A 563 26.34 -14.49 38.17
N ASN A 564 25.09 -14.73 37.78
CA ASN A 564 24.44 -14.03 36.68
C ASN A 564 23.51 -12.97 37.26
N ILE A 565 23.75 -11.73 36.85
CA ILE A 565 22.99 -10.55 37.23
C ILE A 565 22.09 -10.20 36.05
N THR A 566 20.80 -9.99 36.31
CA THR A 566 19.83 -9.54 35.31
C THR A 566 19.10 -8.31 35.81
N VAL A 567 19.03 -7.27 34.98
CA VAL A 567 18.30 -6.03 35.25
C VAL A 567 16.90 -6.10 34.63
N ALA A 568 15.91 -5.58 35.34
CA ALA A 568 14.52 -5.52 34.87
C ALA A 568 13.99 -4.07 34.81
N PRO A 569 13.08 -3.75 33.86
CA PRO A 569 12.64 -4.61 32.75
C PRO A 569 13.73 -4.78 31.67
N ILE A 570 13.53 -5.67 30.69
CA ILE A 570 14.45 -5.82 29.55
C ILE A 570 14.43 -4.61 28.60
N THR A 571 13.45 -3.71 28.77
CA THR A 571 13.33 -2.45 28.02
C THR A 571 14.19 -1.32 28.58
N VAL A 572 14.98 -1.57 29.63
CA VAL A 572 15.90 -0.58 30.22
C VAL A 572 16.88 -0.07 29.17
N THR A 573 17.08 1.25 29.14
CA THR A 573 18.00 1.89 28.21
C THR A 573 19.44 1.52 28.54
N LEU A 574 20.17 1.09 27.50
CA LEU A 574 21.58 0.72 27.55
C LEU A 574 22.46 1.93 27.17
N PRO A 575 23.72 2.00 27.63
CA PRO A 575 24.41 1.03 28.49
C PRO A 575 23.98 1.10 29.97
N ILE A 576 24.17 0.00 30.69
CA ILE A 576 24.01 -0.07 32.15
C ILE A 576 25.39 -0.16 32.79
N SER A 577 25.64 0.70 33.76
CA SER A 577 26.77 0.66 34.69
C SER A 577 26.44 -0.23 35.88
N TYR A 578 27.22 -1.29 36.05
CA TYR A 578 27.18 -2.22 37.17
C TYR A 578 28.33 -1.91 38.12
N HIS A 579 28.00 -1.64 39.38
CA HIS A 579 28.95 -1.49 40.48
C HIS A 579 28.73 -2.62 41.48
N ILE A 580 29.78 -3.38 41.80
CA ILE A 580 29.72 -4.52 42.71
C ILE A 580 30.67 -4.27 43.86
N GLU A 581 30.19 -4.38 45.10
CA GLU A 581 30.97 -4.15 46.32
C GLU A 581 30.53 -5.08 47.48
N GLY A 582 31.29 -5.10 48.59
CA GLY A 582 31.01 -5.91 49.77
C GLY A 582 32.20 -6.78 50.18
N ASP A 583 31.96 -8.06 50.48
CA ASP A 583 33.00 -9.06 50.79
C ASP A 583 33.75 -9.54 49.52
N VAL A 584 33.84 -8.69 48.51
CA VAL A 584 34.47 -8.95 47.21
C VAL A 584 35.28 -7.72 46.80
N ASN A 585 36.18 -7.88 45.84
CA ASN A 585 36.87 -6.71 45.27
C ASN A 585 35.86 -5.86 44.49
N THR A 586 35.87 -4.55 44.76
CA THR A 586 35.02 -3.60 44.05
C THR A 586 35.25 -3.71 42.54
N THR A 587 34.17 -3.89 41.79
CA THR A 587 34.21 -4.09 40.35
C THR A 587 33.19 -3.17 39.67
N ASP A 588 33.65 -2.42 38.69
CA ASP A 588 32.83 -1.56 37.85
C ASP A 588 32.85 -2.06 36.40
N ALA A 589 31.67 -2.13 35.78
CA ALA A 589 31.54 -2.46 34.38
C ALA A 589 30.40 -1.67 33.74
N THR A 590 30.60 -1.10 32.56
CA THR A 590 29.53 -0.52 31.75
C THR A 590 29.28 -1.41 30.56
N LEU A 591 28.07 -1.95 30.44
CA LEU A 591 27.73 -2.98 29.46
C LEU A 591 26.53 -2.54 28.62
N ASN A 592 26.58 -2.79 27.31
CA ASN A 592 25.42 -2.76 26.42
C ASN A 592 24.63 -4.07 26.55
N SER A 593 24.27 -4.44 27.78
CA SER A 593 23.57 -5.68 28.10
C SER A 593 22.78 -5.51 29.41
N TYR A 594 21.57 -6.06 29.42
CA TYR A 594 20.74 -6.22 30.63
C TYR A 594 21.20 -7.38 31.52
N GLN A 595 22.21 -8.14 31.08
CA GLN A 595 22.85 -9.21 31.83
C GLN A 595 24.35 -8.93 32.03
N ALA A 596 24.83 -9.25 33.23
CA ALA A 596 26.25 -9.25 33.57
C ALA A 596 26.63 -10.57 34.26
N VAL A 597 27.86 -11.04 34.01
CA VAL A 597 28.42 -12.23 34.67
C VAL A 597 29.52 -11.77 35.61
N PHE A 598 29.38 -12.10 36.89
CA PHE A 598 30.36 -11.80 37.93
C PHE A 598 30.97 -13.10 38.46
N LYS A 599 32.30 -13.13 38.58
CA LYS A 599 33.06 -14.30 39.05
C LYS A 599 33.95 -13.90 40.22
N VAL A 600 33.94 -14.70 41.28
CA VAL A 600 34.73 -14.40 42.49
C VAL A 600 35.16 -15.65 43.23
N THR A 601 36.31 -15.56 43.91
CA THR A 601 36.88 -16.61 44.77
C THR A 601 37.12 -16.04 46.17
N TRP A 602 36.70 -16.75 47.21
CA TRP A 602 36.95 -16.37 48.60
C TRP A 602 38.08 -17.18 49.24
N ALA A 603 38.98 -16.50 49.95
CA ALA A 603 40.10 -17.12 50.66
C ALA A 603 39.76 -17.55 52.09
N SER A 604 38.59 -17.19 52.62
CA SER A 604 38.15 -17.51 53.98
C SER A 604 36.72 -18.01 54.02
N ALA A 605 36.44 -18.94 54.93
CA ALA A 605 35.09 -19.42 55.24
C ALA A 605 34.26 -18.35 55.97
N GLY A 606 32.95 -18.57 56.05
CA GLY A 606 31.96 -17.69 56.66
C GLY A 606 30.86 -17.27 55.67
N SER A 607 29.84 -16.61 56.20
CA SER A 607 28.81 -15.98 55.36
C SER A 607 29.42 -14.75 54.69
N LYS A 608 29.34 -14.70 53.35
CA LYS A 608 29.85 -13.62 52.50
C LYS A 608 28.68 -12.94 51.82
N SER A 609 28.78 -11.63 51.61
CA SER A 609 27.77 -10.84 50.93
C SER A 609 28.38 -9.87 49.94
N PHE A 610 27.67 -9.61 48.85
CA PHE A 610 28.01 -8.52 47.94
C PHE A 610 26.73 -7.84 47.46
N THR A 611 26.84 -6.55 47.18
CA THR A 611 25.76 -5.73 46.63
C THR A 611 26.10 -5.39 45.19
N VAL A 612 25.12 -5.55 44.32
CA VAL A 612 25.16 -5.09 42.92
C VAL A 612 24.27 -3.86 42.81
N THR A 613 24.83 -2.78 42.30
CA THR A 613 24.14 -1.55 41.93
C THR A 613 24.12 -1.47 40.41
N ALA A 614 22.94 -1.27 39.82
CA ALA A 614 22.77 -1.05 38.39
C ALA A 614 22.20 0.34 38.14
N ASP A 615 22.85 1.09 37.27
CA ASP A 615 22.49 2.47 36.91
C ASP A 615 22.61 2.67 35.40
N ASN A 616 21.71 3.44 34.82
CA ASN A 616 21.80 3.89 33.42
C ASN A 616 21.65 5.42 33.29
N GLY A 617 21.73 6.15 34.40
CA GLY A 617 21.64 7.61 34.44
C GLY A 617 20.23 8.19 34.27
N VAL A 618 19.19 7.35 34.11
CA VAL A 618 17.80 7.80 33.91
C VAL A 618 17.09 8.09 35.23
N SER A 619 17.31 7.27 36.26
CA SER A 619 16.75 7.45 37.61
C SER A 619 17.77 7.11 38.69
N SER A 620 17.34 7.09 39.95
CA SER A 620 18.15 6.53 41.03
C SER A 620 18.54 5.08 40.71
N PRO A 621 19.80 4.67 41.00
CA PRO A 621 20.25 3.30 40.81
C PRO A 621 19.40 2.31 41.60
N VAL A 622 19.25 1.10 41.05
CA VAL A 622 18.64 -0.03 41.77
C VAL A 622 19.74 -0.90 42.36
N MET A 623 19.47 -1.50 43.52
CA MET A 623 20.47 -2.30 44.25
C MET A 623 19.90 -3.64 44.68
N LYS A 624 20.75 -4.67 44.71
CA LYS A 624 20.42 -5.98 45.26
C LYS A 624 21.63 -6.60 45.94
N THR A 625 21.44 -7.09 47.17
CA THR A 625 22.45 -7.84 47.91
C THR A 625 22.22 -9.35 47.74
N HIS A 626 23.29 -10.09 47.50
CA HIS A 626 23.32 -11.56 47.50
C HIS A 626 24.23 -12.05 48.63
N THR A 627 23.83 -13.16 49.25
CA THR A 627 24.58 -13.82 50.33
C THR A 627 24.93 -15.24 49.93
N ILE A 628 26.15 -15.67 50.28
CA ILE A 628 26.65 -17.02 50.04
C ILE A 628 27.43 -17.51 51.26
N ASP A 629 27.16 -18.74 51.69
CA ASP A 629 27.89 -19.36 52.79
C ASP A 629 29.10 -20.14 52.29
N ILE A 630 30.32 -19.68 52.62
CA ILE A 630 31.57 -20.31 52.23
C ILE A 630 32.08 -21.22 53.35
N THR A 631 32.32 -22.48 53.03
CA THR A 631 32.85 -23.48 53.97
C THR A 631 34.31 -23.78 53.68
N ASP A 632 35.08 -24.10 54.72
CA ASP A 632 36.42 -24.66 54.56
C ASP A 632 36.31 -26.18 54.79
N PRO A 633 36.45 -27.01 53.74
CA PRO A 633 36.36 -28.46 53.88
C PRO A 633 37.50 -29.04 54.73
N ASN A 634 38.57 -28.27 54.98
CA ASN A 634 39.71 -28.66 55.81
C ASN A 634 39.68 -28.05 57.21
N ALA A 635 38.67 -27.22 57.54
CA ALA A 635 38.49 -26.75 58.91
C ALA A 635 38.17 -27.97 59.77
N SER A 636 39.16 -28.38 60.59
CA SER A 636 39.10 -29.59 61.39
C SER A 636 37.77 -29.70 62.13
N SER A 637 36.94 -30.67 61.73
CA SER A 637 35.88 -31.16 62.60
C SER A 637 36.55 -31.62 63.88
N ASN A 638 36.11 -31.09 65.03
CA ASN A 638 36.54 -31.57 66.35
C ASN A 638 36.17 -33.06 66.45
N TYR A 639 37.06 -33.96 66.09
CA TYR A 639 36.94 -35.37 66.42
C TYR A 639 37.18 -35.51 67.92
N SER A 640 36.11 -35.76 68.70
CA SER A 640 36.27 -36.22 70.07
C SER A 640 36.83 -37.64 70.05
N VAL A 641 38.11 -37.80 70.34
CA VAL A 641 38.73 -39.11 70.55
C VAL A 641 38.39 -39.60 71.96
N TYR A 642 37.59 -40.66 72.06
CA TYR A 642 37.37 -41.39 73.32
C TYR A 642 38.57 -42.33 73.55
N LEU A 643 39.39 -42.06 74.56
CA LEU A 643 40.41 -43.00 75.04
C LEU A 643 39.84 -43.79 76.23
N PRO A 644 39.77 -45.14 76.17
CA PRO A 644 39.38 -45.94 77.32
C PRO A 644 40.49 -45.94 78.38
N LEU A 645 40.14 -45.49 79.59
CA LEU A 645 40.99 -45.53 80.78
C LEU A 645 41.09 -46.98 81.28
N ILE A 646 42.27 -47.60 81.16
CA ILE A 646 42.58 -48.86 81.87
C ILE A 646 43.19 -48.48 83.22
N VAL A 647 42.49 -48.81 84.31
CA VAL A 647 43.00 -48.69 85.67
C VAL A 647 43.54 -50.07 86.09
N SER A 648 44.84 -50.18 86.33
CA SER A 648 45.45 -51.36 86.96
C SER A 648 45.41 -51.21 88.48
N GLN A 649 44.94 -52.23 89.20
CA GLN A 649 45.07 -52.36 90.66
C GLN A 649 46.45 -52.84 91.06
#